data_AF-A0A9D5MDG0-F1
#
_entry.id   AF-A0A9D5MDG0-F1
#
_cell.length_a   1.000
_cell.length_b   1.000
_cell.length_c   1.000
_cell.angle_alpha   90.00
_cell.angle_beta   90.00
_cell.angle_gamma   90.00
#
_symmetry.space_group_name_H-M   'P 1'
#
loop_
_entity.id
_entity.type
_entity.pdbx_description
1 polymer ?
#
loop_
_entity_poly.entity_id
_entity_poly.type
_entity_poly.pdbx_seq_one_letter_code
_entity_poly.pdbx_strand_id
1 'polypeptide(L)'
;MFKRWLYMMLILLLLTGGGAAMAAQIADVPAPLLTTASGEKGDPLALFERYADGLFTGRRARKATGLRLSGPSRNVYTRLKSAIGQVAAGTDENEGSTEFTFPVEEIYPKTVWTAEDLGVDQVVIDGAISDLATNSLFQITNVDLSVVMEALLSDCPYELYWYDKVAGMDMGGYRISTVWQEDKGAYALLMKGNVVFHMNVCEAFRLDTYQVDTSWAQTADSAAARARGIVDAHAAEDDRTKLTSYKDEICALVSYNRQAVEGDGLPYGNPWQLIWVFDDDEETNVVCEGYSKAFQYLCDESTFSSADCYTVSGKMATSGQPGNHMWNIVTMDDHRNYLVDITNSDAGAYGAGGGLFLNGYASGDVDAGYVYATSSGNVSYTYGDRTKSLYSAQELTLSDVDYAPELTPIEDLPTASGKCGDDAVWALRDGTLSVTGTGAVYEYTVLGGGTPAPWAAWYDEITAITIDEGITAIGARAFYGADAASVELPQSLERIDQMAFAYCTALEAVVIPDGVTTLGARVFMGDDALAEAVLPSALTAVPEGLFYNCTELGDIVIPEMVASIGANAFYGCRSMAQVTVPQQIERIEAAAFAECQSLRTVTLPQSLTWLGARAFIHDYALESVTLEGAIPSIGVSAFEGCARLAAVTLPEGLSSIGASAFFGCGALASIAFPGTLESIGLSAFEGCASLEGIALPEGLTSIGAWAFLGCPRIKSVDIPAGLSTIGNEALGFTEQSGDPEKITGFMLYGYLGTAAEDYAENNNLPFTAHDRSFEARLDRRLLSQGDTAVFTFSWSAGWPSLPSVDALTYETSDAGVATAGGGVVTPVGAGGARITVYADQDISASVFVAVRDVAPLCIPSGVQEIEEEAFMGLFVTEIVVPEGVRIIGARAFADCARLCVLELPDSLETIADDALDGAHDVVVVAAEGSAGQLWAARNGFMWEEG
;
A
#
# COMPACT_ATOMS: atom_id res chain seq x y z
N MET A 1 -3.13 21.59 -44.57
CA MET A 1 -2.14 21.53 -45.67
C MET A 1 -0.90 20.69 -45.36
N PHE A 2 -0.50 20.48 -44.10
CA PHE A 2 0.63 19.58 -43.76
C PHE A 2 0.33 18.07 -43.97
N LYS A 3 -0.92 17.63 -43.82
CA LYS A 3 -1.32 16.22 -44.07
C LYS A 3 -1.39 15.80 -45.55
N ARG A 4 -1.50 16.74 -46.50
CA ARG A 4 -1.40 16.44 -47.96
C ARG A 4 0.05 16.40 -48.46
N TRP A 5 0.99 16.99 -47.71
CA TRP A 5 2.42 16.92 -48.03
C TRP A 5 3.04 15.59 -47.55
N LEU A 6 2.57 15.06 -46.41
CA LEU A 6 3.03 13.75 -45.88
C LEU A 6 2.57 12.55 -46.73
N TYR A 7 1.37 12.62 -47.33
CA TYR A 7 0.87 11.56 -48.22
C TYR A 7 1.56 11.54 -49.60
N MET A 8 2.03 12.69 -50.11
CA MET A 8 2.81 12.73 -51.36
C MET A 8 4.25 12.25 -51.16
N MET A 9 4.81 12.38 -49.95
CA MET A 9 6.17 11.89 -49.65
C MET A 9 6.20 10.36 -49.45
N LEU A 10 5.11 9.75 -48.96
CA LEU A 10 4.99 8.29 -48.88
C LEU A 10 4.79 7.61 -50.24
N ILE A 11 4.12 8.26 -51.20
CA ILE A 11 3.87 7.69 -52.54
C ILE A 11 5.12 7.79 -53.45
N LEU A 12 6.01 8.76 -53.22
CA LEU A 12 7.28 8.89 -53.97
C LEU A 12 8.38 7.93 -53.49
N LEU A 13 8.27 7.33 -52.31
CA LEU A 13 9.20 6.32 -51.81
C LEU A 13 8.86 4.89 -52.26
N LEU A 14 7.69 4.66 -52.89
CA LEU A 14 7.22 3.33 -53.31
C LEU A 14 7.34 3.05 -54.82
N LEU A 15 7.80 3.99 -55.66
CA LEU A 15 7.78 3.83 -57.13
C LEU A 15 9.14 3.83 -57.87
N THR A 16 10.27 3.84 -57.18
CA THR A 16 11.57 3.55 -57.82
C THR A 16 12.36 2.60 -56.93
N GLY A 17 12.21 1.31 -57.25
CA GLY A 17 12.68 0.19 -56.45
C GLY A 17 14.18 0.14 -56.18
N GLY A 18 14.48 -0.55 -55.09
CA GLY A 18 15.82 -0.86 -54.61
C GLY A 18 15.75 -1.30 -53.16
N GLY A 19 15.04 -2.40 -52.90
CA GLY A 19 14.82 -2.96 -51.57
C GLY A 19 16.14 -3.37 -50.91
N ALA A 20 16.57 -2.56 -49.95
CA ALA A 20 17.51 -2.90 -48.89
C ALA A 20 17.15 -2.02 -47.67
N ALA A 21 17.33 -2.57 -46.47
CA ALA A 21 17.18 -1.91 -45.17
C ALA A 21 15.74 -1.73 -44.63
N MET A 22 15.16 -2.83 -44.16
CA MET A 22 14.42 -2.82 -42.89
C MET A 22 14.83 -4.06 -42.08
N ALA A 23 16.13 -4.15 -41.81
CA ALA A 23 16.75 -5.16 -40.96
C ALA A 23 18.02 -4.54 -40.36
N ALA A 24 17.87 -3.85 -39.22
CA ALA A 24 18.94 -3.51 -38.28
C ALA A 24 18.38 -2.58 -37.20
N GLN A 25 17.75 -3.16 -36.18
CA GLN A 25 17.79 -2.67 -34.79
C GLN A 25 17.25 -3.75 -33.85
N ILE A 26 17.96 -4.87 -33.81
CA ILE A 26 18.05 -5.76 -32.64
C ILE A 26 19.55 -5.92 -32.46
N ALA A 27 20.11 -5.17 -31.51
CA ALA A 27 21.49 -5.31 -31.10
C ALA A 27 21.55 -6.34 -29.97
N ASP A 28 22.49 -7.28 -30.11
CA ASP A 28 22.97 -8.26 -29.13
C ASP A 28 22.03 -9.39 -28.68
N VAL A 29 21.59 -10.21 -29.64
CA VAL A 29 21.37 -11.64 -29.42
C VAL A 29 22.35 -12.40 -30.33
N PRO A 30 23.16 -13.35 -29.84
CA PRO A 30 24.04 -14.12 -30.72
C PRO A 30 23.20 -14.89 -31.74
N ALA A 31 23.48 -14.73 -33.03
CA ALA A 31 22.79 -15.45 -34.10
C ALA A 31 22.82 -16.98 -33.86
N PRO A 32 21.74 -17.71 -34.15
CA PRO A 32 21.72 -19.16 -33.98
C PRO A 32 22.69 -19.80 -34.98
N LEU A 33 23.73 -20.45 -34.44
CA LEU A 33 24.52 -21.62 -34.88
C LEU A 33 24.84 -21.92 -36.38
N LEU A 34 24.42 -21.12 -37.37
CA LEU A 34 24.49 -21.50 -38.79
C LEU A 34 25.00 -20.38 -39.71
N THR A 35 25.91 -19.53 -39.22
CA THR A 35 26.76 -18.73 -40.12
C THR A 35 28.23 -18.95 -39.77
N THR A 36 29.05 -19.17 -40.81
CA THR A 36 30.50 -19.06 -40.64
C THR A 36 30.82 -17.61 -40.28
N ALA A 37 31.88 -17.38 -39.49
CA ALA A 37 32.34 -16.03 -39.12
C ALA A 37 32.69 -15.12 -40.32
N SER A 38 32.63 -15.63 -41.57
CA SER A 38 32.91 -14.92 -42.81
C SER A 38 31.69 -14.71 -43.73
N GLY A 39 30.48 -15.15 -43.37
CA GLY A 39 29.27 -14.91 -44.18
C GLY A 39 29.23 -15.61 -45.55
N GLU A 40 30.14 -16.56 -45.82
CA GLU A 40 30.03 -17.46 -46.97
C GLU A 40 29.10 -18.63 -46.63
N LYS A 41 28.17 -18.97 -47.55
CA LYS A 41 27.42 -20.23 -47.49
C LYS A 41 28.45 -21.37 -47.54
N GLY A 42 28.76 -21.94 -46.38
CA GLY A 42 29.68 -23.06 -46.26
C GLY A 42 29.14 -24.30 -46.95
N ASP A 43 30.03 -25.26 -47.19
CA ASP A 43 29.65 -26.62 -47.56
C ASP A 43 28.55 -27.15 -46.61
N PRO A 44 27.37 -27.55 -47.13
CA PRO A 44 26.26 -28.05 -46.32
C PRO A 44 26.67 -29.20 -45.40
N LEU A 45 27.61 -30.06 -45.83
CA LEU A 45 28.11 -31.17 -45.03
C LEU A 45 28.95 -30.66 -43.85
N ALA A 46 29.91 -29.77 -44.10
CA ALA A 46 30.74 -29.17 -43.04
C ALA A 46 29.95 -28.27 -42.06
N LEU A 47 28.82 -27.68 -42.48
CA LEU A 47 27.91 -26.95 -41.58
C LEU A 47 27.05 -27.90 -40.75
N PHE A 48 26.60 -29.00 -41.36
CA PHE A 48 25.94 -30.09 -40.65
C PHE A 48 26.85 -30.73 -39.59
N GLU A 49 28.10 -31.03 -39.93
CA GLU A 49 29.08 -31.60 -39.00
C GLU A 49 29.34 -30.65 -37.81
N ARG A 50 29.47 -29.34 -38.08
CA ARG A 50 29.60 -28.32 -37.03
C ARG A 50 28.36 -28.18 -36.15
N TYR A 51 27.17 -28.28 -36.73
CA TYR A 51 25.90 -28.24 -36.01
C TYR A 51 25.76 -29.46 -35.10
N ALA A 52 26.01 -30.65 -35.63
CA ALA A 52 25.97 -31.90 -34.88
C ALA A 52 27.04 -31.92 -33.76
N ASP A 53 28.25 -31.41 -34.00
CA ASP A 53 29.25 -31.20 -32.95
C ASP A 53 28.80 -30.20 -31.87
N GLY A 54 27.99 -29.21 -32.25
CA GLY A 54 27.42 -28.22 -31.34
C GLY A 54 26.33 -28.78 -30.41
N LEU A 55 25.58 -29.79 -30.86
CA LEU A 55 24.48 -30.40 -30.09
C LEU A 55 24.93 -31.09 -28.79
N PHE A 56 26.20 -31.48 -28.70
CA PHE A 56 26.77 -32.28 -27.61
C PHE A 56 27.85 -31.55 -26.80
N THR A 57 27.99 -30.22 -26.99
CA THR A 57 29.04 -29.41 -26.36
C THR A 57 28.50 -28.33 -25.42
N GLY A 58 27.27 -28.49 -24.89
CA GLY A 58 26.85 -27.75 -23.70
C GLY A 58 25.34 -27.55 -23.54
N ARG A 59 24.85 -27.63 -22.29
CA ARG A 59 23.47 -27.35 -21.86
C ARG A 59 22.89 -26.01 -22.34
N ARG A 60 23.72 -25.04 -22.73
CA ARG A 60 23.25 -23.74 -23.28
C ARG A 60 22.69 -23.83 -24.71
N ALA A 61 22.99 -24.89 -25.47
CA ALA A 61 22.41 -25.09 -26.80
C ALA A 61 21.02 -25.75 -26.76
N ARG A 62 20.66 -26.45 -25.68
CA ARG A 62 19.35 -27.10 -25.49
C ARG A 62 18.30 -26.22 -24.79
N LYS A 63 18.63 -24.96 -24.49
CA LYS A 63 17.70 -23.95 -23.94
C LYS A 63 17.46 -22.76 -24.90
N ALA A 64 17.60 -22.97 -26.20
CA ALA A 64 16.87 -22.19 -27.19
C ALA A 64 15.67 -23.07 -27.58
N THR A 65 14.44 -22.81 -27.17
CA THR A 65 13.78 -21.51 -27.13
C THR A 65 12.51 -21.55 -26.27
N GLY A 66 12.33 -20.58 -25.39
CA GLY A 66 11.02 -20.19 -24.83
C GLY A 66 10.10 -19.56 -25.88
N LEU A 67 10.01 -20.14 -27.08
CA LEU A 67 9.13 -19.65 -28.13
C LEU A 67 7.69 -20.04 -27.78
N ARG A 68 6.93 -19.06 -27.27
CA ARG A 68 5.47 -19.15 -27.23
C ARG A 68 4.93 -19.11 -28.67
N LEU A 69 5.04 -20.23 -29.39
CA LEU A 69 4.37 -20.41 -30.68
C LEU A 69 2.87 -20.22 -30.47
N SER A 70 2.27 -19.32 -31.23
CA SER A 70 0.83 -19.03 -31.17
C SER A 70 0.22 -19.02 -32.57
N GLY A 71 -1.09 -19.16 -32.63
CA GLY A 71 -1.82 -19.13 -33.90
C GLY A 71 -1.36 -20.19 -34.91
N PRO A 72 -1.35 -19.87 -36.22
CA PRO A 72 -1.01 -20.81 -37.28
C PRO A 72 0.38 -21.45 -37.17
N SER A 73 1.40 -20.72 -36.70
CA SER A 73 2.77 -21.24 -36.52
C SER A 73 2.83 -22.43 -35.54
N ARG A 74 2.03 -22.42 -34.47
CA ARG A 74 1.95 -23.54 -33.52
C ARG A 74 1.32 -24.79 -34.15
N ASN A 75 0.29 -24.59 -34.96
CA ASN A 75 -0.38 -25.69 -35.66
C ASN A 75 0.56 -26.33 -36.68
N VAL A 76 1.28 -25.52 -37.46
CA VAL A 76 2.31 -25.99 -38.40
C VAL A 76 3.40 -26.78 -37.68
N TYR A 77 3.98 -26.24 -36.62
CA TYR A 77 5.00 -26.93 -35.81
C TYR A 77 4.51 -28.30 -35.33
N THR A 78 3.30 -28.38 -34.77
CA THR A 78 2.75 -29.62 -34.21
C THR A 78 2.61 -30.70 -35.29
N ARG A 79 2.14 -30.31 -36.48
CA ARG A 79 1.94 -31.21 -37.61
C ARG A 79 3.25 -31.67 -38.23
N LEU A 80 4.18 -30.73 -38.48
CA LEU A 80 5.50 -31.04 -39.00
C LEU A 80 6.28 -31.94 -38.05
N LYS A 81 6.27 -31.66 -36.74
CA LYS A 81 6.94 -32.51 -35.73
C LYS A 81 6.46 -33.96 -35.82
N SER A 82 5.16 -34.18 -35.92
CA SER A 82 4.60 -35.52 -36.08
C SER A 82 5.04 -36.18 -37.39
N ALA A 83 5.04 -35.46 -38.50
CA ALA A 83 5.39 -36.01 -39.81
C ALA A 83 6.89 -36.31 -39.94
N ILE A 84 7.74 -35.43 -39.40
CA ILE A 84 9.19 -35.61 -39.29
C ILE A 84 9.51 -36.87 -38.48
N GLY A 85 8.83 -37.08 -37.35
CA GLY A 85 8.98 -38.30 -36.56
C GLY A 85 8.62 -39.57 -37.34
N GLN A 86 7.57 -39.53 -38.17
CA GLN A 86 7.18 -40.66 -39.02
C GLN A 86 8.24 -40.99 -40.08
N VAL A 87 8.81 -39.95 -40.71
CA VAL A 87 9.92 -40.09 -41.69
C VAL A 87 11.16 -40.66 -41.01
N ALA A 88 11.55 -40.13 -39.84
CA ALA A 88 12.71 -40.63 -39.10
C ALA A 88 12.54 -42.11 -38.68
N ALA A 89 11.31 -42.51 -38.31
CA ALA A 89 10.99 -43.90 -38.01
C ALA A 89 10.86 -44.79 -39.27
N GLY A 90 10.83 -44.22 -40.47
CA GLY A 90 10.54 -44.93 -41.73
C GLY A 90 9.13 -45.54 -41.77
N THR A 91 8.19 -44.91 -41.06
CA THR A 91 6.77 -45.33 -40.96
C THR A 91 5.85 -44.44 -41.79
N ASP A 92 6.40 -43.44 -42.48
CA ASP A 92 5.64 -42.55 -43.33
C ASP A 92 5.07 -43.28 -44.56
N GLU A 93 3.85 -42.92 -44.95
CA GLU A 93 3.16 -43.55 -46.08
C GLU A 93 3.81 -43.23 -47.44
N ASN A 94 4.78 -42.31 -47.48
CA ASN A 94 5.40 -41.75 -48.69
C ASN A 94 6.89 -42.10 -48.83
N GLU A 95 7.35 -43.16 -48.17
CA GLU A 95 8.71 -43.73 -48.31
C GLU A 95 9.85 -42.70 -48.16
N GLY A 96 9.89 -41.99 -47.05
CA GLY A 96 10.94 -41.01 -46.71
C GLY A 96 10.76 -39.65 -47.37
N SER A 97 9.53 -39.30 -47.77
CA SER A 97 9.24 -37.98 -48.35
C SER A 97 9.37 -36.86 -47.30
N THR A 98 10.07 -35.79 -47.68
CA THR A 98 10.21 -34.55 -46.89
C THR A 98 9.34 -33.41 -47.44
N GLU A 99 8.36 -33.77 -48.28
CA GLU A 99 7.23 -32.94 -48.69
C GLU A 99 6.00 -33.27 -47.85
N PHE A 100 5.55 -32.32 -47.03
CA PHE A 100 4.44 -32.51 -46.09
C PHE A 100 3.21 -31.73 -46.52
N THR A 101 2.08 -32.41 -46.69
CA THR A 101 0.83 -31.81 -47.17
C THR A 101 -0.25 -31.88 -46.09
N PHE A 102 -0.81 -30.72 -45.71
CA PHE A 102 -1.87 -30.62 -44.71
C PHE A 102 -3.08 -29.83 -45.23
N PRO A 103 -4.32 -30.23 -44.95
CA PRO A 103 -5.51 -29.43 -45.26
C PRO A 103 -5.47 -28.04 -44.60
N VAL A 104 -5.99 -27.00 -45.27
CA VAL A 104 -5.97 -25.62 -44.74
C VAL A 104 -6.69 -25.48 -43.40
N GLU A 105 -7.73 -26.27 -43.16
CA GLU A 105 -8.51 -26.32 -41.91
C GLU A 105 -7.73 -26.89 -40.73
N GLU A 106 -6.63 -27.61 -40.96
CA GLU A 106 -5.75 -28.10 -39.89
C GLU A 106 -4.74 -27.05 -39.44
N ILE A 107 -4.47 -26.06 -40.29
CA ILE A 107 -3.50 -24.99 -40.04
C ILE A 107 -4.20 -23.74 -39.50
N TYR A 108 -5.32 -23.35 -40.09
CA TYR A 108 -6.00 -22.09 -39.79
C TYR A 108 -7.31 -22.32 -39.02
N PRO A 109 -7.64 -21.43 -38.06
CA PRO A 109 -8.82 -21.59 -37.21
C PRO A 109 -10.15 -21.46 -37.96
N LYS A 110 -10.13 -20.86 -39.16
CA LYS A 110 -11.26 -20.80 -40.08
C LYS A 110 -10.76 -20.63 -41.52
N THR A 111 -11.59 -21.05 -42.47
CA THR A 111 -11.28 -21.00 -43.91
C THR A 111 -12.03 -19.88 -44.62
N VAL A 112 -13.06 -19.28 -44.00
CA VAL A 112 -13.83 -18.15 -44.54
C VAL A 112 -13.61 -16.90 -43.68
N TRP A 113 -13.25 -15.80 -44.32
CA TRP A 113 -12.87 -14.52 -43.71
C TRP A 113 -13.71 -13.39 -44.28
N THR A 114 -14.59 -12.82 -43.47
CA THR A 114 -15.46 -11.70 -43.85
C THR A 114 -14.71 -10.37 -43.80
N ALA A 115 -15.31 -9.30 -44.34
CA ALA A 115 -14.73 -7.95 -44.28
C ALA A 115 -14.48 -7.49 -42.83
N GLU A 116 -15.42 -7.83 -41.94
CA GLU A 116 -15.33 -7.60 -40.49
C GLU A 116 -14.13 -8.34 -39.87
N ASP A 117 -13.93 -9.62 -40.22
CA ASP A 117 -12.81 -10.42 -39.71
C ASP A 117 -11.44 -9.85 -40.09
N LEU A 118 -11.38 -9.13 -41.21
CA LEU A 118 -10.16 -8.56 -41.79
C LEU A 118 -9.98 -7.07 -41.46
N GLY A 119 -10.93 -6.46 -40.74
CA GLY A 119 -10.91 -5.04 -40.40
C GLY A 119 -10.99 -4.12 -41.62
N VAL A 120 -11.67 -4.53 -42.69
CA VAL A 120 -11.81 -3.77 -43.94
C VAL A 120 -13.28 -3.54 -44.28
N ASP A 121 -13.58 -2.48 -45.03
CA ASP A 121 -14.97 -2.14 -45.39
C ASP A 121 -15.58 -3.15 -46.37
N GLN A 122 -14.80 -3.62 -47.36
CA GLN A 122 -15.20 -4.63 -48.34
C GLN A 122 -14.00 -5.47 -48.78
N VAL A 123 -14.21 -6.78 -48.96
CA VAL A 123 -13.17 -7.70 -49.46
C VAL A 123 -13.04 -7.71 -50.99
N VAL A 124 -14.08 -7.28 -51.71
CA VAL A 124 -14.08 -7.13 -53.17
C VAL A 124 -14.38 -5.68 -53.53
N ILE A 125 -13.53 -5.07 -54.35
CA ILE A 125 -13.71 -3.72 -54.90
C ILE A 125 -13.57 -3.85 -56.43
N ASP A 126 -14.53 -3.29 -57.17
CA ASP A 126 -14.57 -3.33 -58.65
C ASP A 126 -14.39 -4.72 -59.28
N GLY A 127 -14.87 -5.77 -58.59
CA GLY A 127 -14.83 -7.17 -59.06
C GLY A 127 -13.52 -7.91 -58.80
N ALA A 128 -12.54 -7.31 -58.12
CA ALA A 128 -11.30 -7.95 -57.68
C ALA A 128 -11.19 -7.97 -56.15
N ILE A 129 -10.44 -8.93 -55.59
CA ILE A 129 -10.10 -8.93 -54.16
C ILE A 129 -9.27 -7.68 -53.87
N SER A 130 -9.59 -6.96 -52.80
CA SER A 130 -8.86 -5.74 -52.44
C SER A 130 -7.49 -6.06 -51.82
N ASP A 131 -6.47 -5.27 -52.18
CA ASP A 131 -5.11 -5.41 -51.61
C ASP A 131 -5.13 -5.29 -50.08
N LEU A 132 -6.02 -4.45 -49.53
CA LEU A 132 -6.20 -4.31 -48.09
C LEU A 132 -6.71 -5.60 -47.44
N ALA A 133 -7.72 -6.26 -48.03
CA ALA A 133 -8.24 -7.52 -47.52
C ALA A 133 -7.21 -8.65 -47.61
N THR A 134 -6.45 -8.68 -48.72
CA THR A 134 -5.35 -9.64 -48.90
C THR A 134 -4.23 -9.43 -47.88
N ASN A 135 -3.81 -8.19 -47.64
CA ASN A 135 -2.77 -7.88 -46.66
C ASN A 135 -3.21 -8.16 -45.22
N SER A 136 -4.45 -7.80 -44.85
CA SER A 136 -5.02 -8.13 -43.54
C SER A 136 -5.12 -9.64 -43.33
N LEU A 137 -5.54 -10.38 -44.35
CA LEU A 137 -5.59 -11.84 -44.28
C LEU A 137 -4.19 -12.41 -44.04
N PHE A 138 -3.20 -11.97 -44.82
CA PHE A 138 -1.81 -12.42 -44.65
C PHE A 138 -1.22 -12.06 -43.29
N GLN A 139 -1.58 -10.92 -42.69
CA GLN A 139 -1.13 -10.58 -41.33
C GLN A 139 -1.70 -11.52 -40.27
N ILE A 140 -2.97 -11.92 -40.41
CA ILE A 140 -3.65 -12.80 -39.45
C ILE A 140 -3.25 -14.26 -39.65
N THR A 141 -3.01 -14.67 -40.90
CA THR A 141 -2.65 -16.04 -41.26
C THR A 141 -1.15 -16.23 -41.44
N ASN A 142 -0.32 -15.27 -41.02
CA ASN A 142 1.12 -15.37 -41.21
C ASN A 142 1.69 -16.58 -40.45
N VAL A 143 2.49 -17.37 -41.13
CA VAL A 143 3.26 -18.47 -40.53
C VAL A 143 4.72 -18.06 -40.56
N ASP A 144 5.34 -17.97 -39.39
CA ASP A 144 6.76 -17.70 -39.28
C ASP A 144 7.55 -19.02 -39.36
N LEU A 145 7.97 -19.38 -40.57
CA LEU A 145 8.71 -20.62 -40.83
C LEU A 145 10.09 -20.62 -40.18
N SER A 146 10.69 -19.45 -39.93
CA SER A 146 12.01 -19.36 -39.29
C SER A 146 11.93 -19.80 -37.83
N VAL A 147 10.93 -19.29 -37.12
CA VAL A 147 10.64 -19.60 -35.72
C VAL A 147 10.15 -21.05 -35.55
N VAL A 148 9.35 -21.54 -36.51
CA VAL A 148 8.94 -22.97 -36.54
C VAL A 148 10.14 -23.88 -36.76
N MET A 149 11.05 -23.55 -37.69
CA MET A 149 12.25 -24.35 -37.96
C MET A 149 13.21 -24.35 -36.77
N GLU A 150 13.36 -23.22 -36.08
CA GLU A 150 14.17 -23.11 -34.86
C GLU A 150 13.62 -24.03 -33.75
N ALA A 151 12.30 -24.01 -33.51
CA ALA A 151 11.64 -24.89 -32.56
C ALA A 151 11.76 -26.38 -32.95
N LEU A 152 11.67 -26.70 -34.24
CA LEU A 152 11.83 -28.07 -34.73
C LEU A 152 13.28 -28.57 -34.59
N LEU A 153 14.29 -27.74 -34.90
CA LEU A 153 15.70 -28.10 -34.72
C LEU A 153 16.07 -28.31 -33.25
N SER A 154 15.44 -27.56 -32.35
CA SER A 154 15.55 -27.75 -30.89
C SER A 154 14.92 -29.07 -30.43
N ASP A 155 13.68 -29.34 -30.87
CA ASP A 155 12.87 -30.41 -30.30
C ASP A 155 13.02 -31.76 -31.00
N CYS A 156 13.52 -31.76 -32.24
CA CYS A 156 13.77 -32.93 -33.07
C CYS A 156 15.20 -32.94 -33.60
N PRO A 157 16.23 -32.78 -32.75
CA PRO A 157 17.61 -32.61 -33.20
C PRO A 157 18.15 -33.84 -33.94
N TYR A 158 17.57 -35.04 -33.69
CA TYR A 158 17.97 -36.30 -34.30
C TYR A 158 17.08 -36.69 -35.49
N GLU A 159 15.78 -36.45 -35.39
CA GLU A 159 14.83 -36.74 -36.46
C GLU A 159 15.03 -35.80 -37.65
N LEU A 160 15.70 -34.65 -37.45
CA LEU A 160 16.14 -33.71 -38.48
C LEU A 160 17.64 -33.76 -38.77
N TYR A 161 18.32 -34.84 -38.39
CA TYR A 161 19.75 -35.01 -38.64
C TYR A 161 20.08 -34.83 -40.14
N TRP A 162 19.23 -35.34 -41.02
CA TRP A 162 19.34 -35.23 -42.47
C TRP A 162 19.01 -33.87 -43.09
N TYR A 163 18.37 -32.93 -42.36
CA TYR A 163 17.86 -31.68 -42.93
C TYR A 163 18.98 -30.76 -43.45
N ASP A 164 18.81 -30.18 -44.64
CA ASP A 164 19.72 -29.17 -45.18
C ASP A 164 19.47 -27.81 -44.53
N LYS A 165 20.36 -27.50 -43.59
CA LYS A 165 20.29 -26.31 -42.73
C LYS A 165 20.61 -24.99 -43.47
N VAL A 166 21.03 -25.03 -44.75
CA VAL A 166 21.27 -23.81 -45.56
C VAL A 166 20.17 -23.47 -46.56
N ALA A 167 19.20 -24.37 -46.74
CA ALA A 167 18.24 -24.29 -47.84
C ALA A 167 16.87 -23.70 -47.43
N GLY A 168 16.61 -23.47 -46.13
CA GLY A 168 15.33 -22.95 -45.64
C GLY A 168 14.17 -23.94 -45.79
N MET A 169 13.03 -23.60 -45.20
CA MET A 169 11.76 -24.35 -45.37
C MET A 169 10.81 -23.50 -46.22
N ASP A 170 10.22 -24.11 -47.25
CA ASP A 170 9.28 -23.43 -48.13
C ASP A 170 7.83 -23.88 -47.87
N MET A 171 6.88 -22.93 -47.90
CA MET A 171 5.44 -23.18 -47.71
C MET A 171 4.62 -22.68 -48.91
N GLY A 172 3.67 -23.49 -49.40
CA GLY A 172 2.80 -23.13 -50.54
C GLY A 172 1.53 -23.99 -50.66
N GLY A 173 0.92 -24.03 -51.85
CA GLY A 173 -0.13 -25.00 -52.21
C GLY A 173 -1.60 -24.55 -52.06
N TYR A 174 -1.92 -23.67 -51.10
CA TYR A 174 -3.31 -23.24 -50.86
C TYR A 174 -3.74 -22.09 -51.78
N ARG A 175 -5.05 -21.90 -51.95
CA ARG A 175 -5.63 -20.83 -52.80
C ARG A 175 -6.62 -19.97 -52.04
N ILE A 176 -6.59 -18.66 -52.30
CA ILE A 176 -7.58 -17.69 -51.83
C ILE A 176 -8.56 -17.39 -52.98
N SER A 177 -9.86 -17.48 -52.70
CA SER A 177 -10.94 -17.13 -53.63
C SER A 177 -12.03 -16.34 -52.92
N THR A 178 -13.02 -15.81 -53.64
CA THR A 178 -14.17 -15.14 -53.03
C THR A 178 -15.37 -16.08 -52.91
N VAL A 179 -16.17 -15.89 -51.88
CA VAL A 179 -17.46 -16.58 -51.69
C VAL A 179 -18.52 -15.56 -51.30
N TRP A 180 -19.72 -15.66 -51.89
CA TRP A 180 -20.86 -14.80 -51.54
C TRP A 180 -21.54 -15.33 -50.27
N GLN A 181 -21.79 -14.46 -49.30
CA GLN A 181 -22.50 -14.77 -48.05
C GLN A 181 -23.92 -14.19 -48.14
N GLU A 182 -24.92 -15.02 -48.45
CA GLU A 182 -26.31 -14.58 -48.70
C GLU A 182 -26.95 -13.89 -47.48
N ASP A 183 -26.62 -14.35 -46.28
CA ASP A 183 -27.07 -13.84 -45.00
C ASP A 183 -26.49 -12.47 -44.64
N LYS A 184 -25.26 -12.19 -45.11
CA LYS A 184 -24.55 -10.92 -44.88
C LYS A 184 -24.62 -9.94 -46.05
N GLY A 185 -25.12 -10.37 -47.21
CA GLY A 185 -25.19 -9.53 -48.42
C GLY A 185 -23.84 -9.04 -48.92
N ALA A 186 -22.75 -9.78 -48.67
CA ALA A 186 -21.38 -9.37 -48.97
C ALA A 186 -20.49 -10.56 -49.39
N TYR A 187 -19.38 -10.25 -50.07
CA TYR A 187 -18.32 -11.25 -50.34
C TYR A 187 -17.44 -11.47 -49.09
N ALA A 188 -16.90 -12.68 -48.97
CA ALA A 188 -15.86 -13.08 -48.01
C ALA A 188 -14.70 -13.77 -48.76
N LEU A 189 -13.51 -13.81 -48.15
CA LEU A 189 -12.37 -14.58 -48.66
C LEU A 189 -12.45 -16.03 -48.17
N LEU A 190 -12.30 -16.98 -49.09
CA LEU A 190 -12.27 -18.42 -48.84
C LEU A 190 -10.87 -18.96 -49.15
N MET A 191 -10.18 -19.45 -48.12
CA MET A 191 -8.97 -20.26 -48.21
C MET A 191 -9.35 -21.72 -48.43
N LYS A 192 -8.79 -22.36 -49.45
CA LYS A 192 -9.09 -23.77 -49.80
C LYS A 192 -7.88 -24.49 -50.39
N GLY A 193 -7.90 -25.81 -50.33
CA GLY A 193 -6.82 -26.69 -50.80
C GLY A 193 -5.96 -27.18 -49.65
N ASN A 194 -4.71 -27.53 -49.95
CA ASN A 194 -3.75 -28.00 -48.96
C ASN A 194 -2.56 -27.04 -48.87
N VAL A 195 -2.01 -26.91 -47.67
CA VAL A 195 -0.72 -26.27 -47.41
C VAL A 195 0.36 -27.34 -47.57
N VAL A 196 1.35 -27.07 -48.42
CA VAL A 196 2.47 -27.98 -48.72
C VAL A 196 3.76 -27.35 -48.19
N PHE A 197 4.52 -28.11 -47.41
CA PHE A 197 5.82 -27.74 -46.86
C PHE A 197 6.91 -28.58 -47.53
N HIS A 198 7.98 -27.94 -47.96
CA HIS A 198 9.13 -28.62 -48.56
C HIS A 198 10.37 -28.42 -47.70
N MET A 199 11.01 -29.52 -47.30
CA MET A 199 12.23 -29.51 -46.50
C MET A 199 13.35 -30.19 -47.28
N ASN A 200 14.39 -29.43 -47.63
CA ASN A 200 15.53 -29.95 -48.38
C ASN A 200 16.36 -30.93 -47.54
N VAL A 201 16.85 -31.98 -48.19
CA VAL A 201 17.70 -33.01 -47.57
C VAL A 201 19.17 -32.70 -47.87
N CYS A 202 20.05 -32.80 -46.87
CA CYS A 202 21.49 -32.66 -47.06
C CYS A 202 22.00 -33.74 -48.05
N GLU A 203 22.93 -33.37 -48.95
CA GLU A 203 23.36 -34.23 -50.06
C GLU A 203 23.82 -35.62 -49.61
N ALA A 204 24.45 -35.74 -48.45
CA ALA A 204 24.95 -37.01 -47.91
C ALA A 204 23.84 -38.03 -47.58
N PHE A 205 22.60 -37.59 -47.38
CA PHE A 205 21.46 -38.44 -47.00
C PHE A 205 20.34 -38.44 -48.05
N ARG A 206 20.58 -37.79 -49.19
CA ARG A 206 19.56 -37.50 -50.20
C ARG A 206 19.40 -38.67 -51.17
N LEU A 207 18.19 -39.22 -51.27
CA LEU A 207 17.80 -40.14 -52.36
C LEU A 207 17.27 -39.35 -53.57
N ASP A 208 16.47 -38.30 -53.32
CA ASP A 208 15.98 -37.33 -54.30
C ASP A 208 15.73 -35.97 -53.60
N THR A 209 15.38 -34.92 -54.35
CA THR A 209 15.25 -33.51 -53.90
C THR A 209 14.52 -33.35 -52.57
N TYR A 210 13.44 -34.10 -52.35
CA TYR A 210 12.67 -34.15 -51.09
C TYR A 210 12.48 -35.59 -50.59
N GLN A 211 13.52 -36.42 -50.73
CA GLN A 211 13.48 -37.80 -50.26
C GLN A 211 14.77 -38.16 -49.53
N VAL A 212 14.64 -38.64 -48.30
CA VAL A 212 15.77 -38.99 -47.42
C VAL A 212 15.97 -40.51 -47.35
N ASP A 213 17.22 -40.93 -47.27
CA ASP A 213 17.58 -42.29 -46.85
C ASP A 213 17.28 -42.46 -45.35
N THR A 214 16.14 -43.07 -45.05
CA THR A 214 15.64 -43.24 -43.69
C THR A 214 16.48 -44.20 -42.85
N SER A 215 17.35 -45.02 -43.46
CA SER A 215 18.18 -45.98 -42.72
C SER A 215 19.13 -45.28 -41.73
N TRP A 216 19.70 -44.15 -42.13
CA TRP A 216 20.58 -43.35 -41.28
C TRP A 216 19.82 -42.64 -40.15
N ALA A 217 18.62 -42.16 -40.43
CA ALA A 217 17.75 -41.55 -39.41
C ALA A 217 17.29 -42.59 -38.37
N GLN A 218 16.96 -43.80 -38.82
CA GLN A 218 16.61 -44.92 -37.94
C GLN A 218 17.77 -45.36 -37.06
N THR A 219 19.01 -45.39 -37.58
CA THR A 219 20.20 -45.68 -36.76
C THR A 219 20.40 -44.61 -35.67
N ALA A 220 20.29 -43.33 -36.01
CA ALA A 220 20.41 -42.25 -35.04
C ALA A 220 19.30 -42.27 -33.97
N ASP A 221 18.05 -42.53 -34.37
CA ASP A 221 16.93 -42.66 -33.44
C ASP A 221 17.07 -43.87 -32.50
N SER A 222 17.49 -45.02 -33.05
CA SER A 222 17.75 -46.24 -32.25
C SER A 222 18.87 -46.02 -31.22
N ALA A 223 19.93 -45.33 -31.61
CA ALA A 223 21.02 -44.95 -30.72
C ALA A 223 20.55 -44.00 -29.61
N ALA A 224 19.75 -42.98 -29.96
CA ALA A 224 19.17 -42.06 -28.99
C ALA A 224 18.21 -42.77 -28.01
N ALA A 225 17.41 -43.71 -28.49
CA ALA A 225 16.49 -44.51 -27.67
C ALA A 225 17.24 -45.41 -26.67
N ARG A 226 18.36 -46.03 -27.10
CA ARG A 226 19.21 -46.84 -26.20
C ARG A 226 19.87 -45.99 -25.13
N ALA A 227 20.42 -44.82 -25.49
CA ALA A 227 20.98 -43.88 -24.53
C ALA A 227 19.92 -43.45 -23.48
N ARG A 228 18.69 -43.13 -23.90
CA ARG A 228 17.58 -42.86 -22.98
C ARG A 228 17.25 -44.05 -22.09
N GLY A 229 17.28 -45.27 -22.63
CA GLY A 229 17.10 -46.50 -21.84
C GLY A 229 18.14 -46.66 -20.72
N ILE A 230 19.39 -46.28 -20.98
CA ILE A 230 20.45 -46.25 -19.96
C ILE A 230 20.15 -45.18 -18.89
N VAL A 231 19.75 -43.98 -19.30
CA VAL A 231 19.37 -42.91 -18.36
C VAL A 231 18.20 -43.34 -17.46
N ASP A 232 17.15 -43.91 -18.06
CA ASP A 232 15.97 -44.40 -17.34
C ASP A 232 16.32 -45.52 -16.35
N ALA A 233 17.23 -46.43 -16.72
CA ALA A 233 17.67 -47.54 -15.87
C ALA A 233 18.36 -47.05 -14.58
N HIS A 234 19.07 -45.92 -14.66
CA HIS A 234 19.83 -45.34 -13.54
C HIS A 234 19.16 -44.09 -12.94
N ALA A 235 17.94 -43.73 -13.36
CA ALA A 235 17.29 -42.47 -12.96
C ALA A 235 17.12 -42.31 -11.42
N ALA A 236 16.95 -43.42 -10.71
CA ALA A 236 16.76 -43.46 -9.26
C ALA A 236 18.07 -43.46 -8.44
N GLU A 237 19.22 -43.57 -9.10
CA GLU A 237 20.53 -43.53 -8.45
C GLU A 237 20.90 -42.10 -8.03
N ASP A 238 21.76 -41.97 -7.02
CA ASP A 238 22.39 -40.68 -6.71
C ASP A 238 23.32 -40.24 -7.85
N ASP A 239 23.62 -38.94 -7.91
CA ASP A 239 24.35 -38.34 -9.03
C ASP A 239 25.69 -39.03 -9.30
N ARG A 240 26.42 -39.41 -8.25
CA ARG A 240 27.72 -40.07 -8.40
C ARG A 240 27.56 -41.49 -8.94
N THR A 241 26.61 -42.23 -8.40
CA THR A 241 26.32 -43.59 -8.88
C THR A 241 25.88 -43.54 -10.34
N LYS A 242 24.99 -42.61 -10.73
CA LYS A 242 24.62 -42.38 -12.14
C LYS A 242 25.82 -42.16 -13.04
N LEU A 243 26.69 -41.21 -12.69
CA LEU A 243 27.88 -40.89 -13.48
C LEU A 243 28.82 -42.09 -13.60
N THR A 244 28.96 -42.89 -12.54
CA THR A 244 29.79 -44.10 -12.56
C THR A 244 29.15 -45.18 -13.44
N SER A 245 27.83 -45.40 -13.31
CA SER A 245 27.04 -46.31 -14.14
C SER A 245 27.13 -45.93 -15.62
N TYR A 246 27.00 -44.65 -15.98
CA TYR A 246 27.15 -44.17 -17.37
C TYR A 246 28.53 -44.46 -17.94
N LYS A 247 29.58 -44.25 -17.16
CA LYS A 247 30.95 -44.62 -17.57
C LYS A 247 31.06 -46.13 -17.82
N ASP A 248 30.53 -46.96 -16.92
CA ASP A 248 30.57 -48.42 -17.04
C ASP A 248 29.76 -48.93 -18.25
N GLU A 249 28.55 -48.42 -18.47
CA GLU A 249 27.71 -48.74 -19.63
C GLU A 249 28.39 -48.35 -20.95
N ILE A 250 28.96 -47.15 -21.05
CA ILE A 250 29.70 -46.72 -22.26
C ILE A 250 30.90 -47.63 -22.52
N CYS A 251 31.69 -47.97 -21.49
CA CYS A 251 32.85 -48.85 -21.66
C CYS A 251 32.45 -50.30 -22.00
N ALA A 252 31.23 -50.71 -21.69
CA ALA A 252 30.71 -52.02 -22.09
C ALA A 252 30.25 -52.06 -23.55
N LEU A 253 29.83 -50.92 -24.11
CA LEU A 253 29.26 -50.83 -25.46
C LEU A 253 30.31 -50.68 -26.57
N VAL A 254 31.46 -50.08 -26.30
CA VAL A 254 32.49 -49.78 -27.32
C VAL A 254 33.91 -49.97 -26.83
N SER A 255 34.82 -50.23 -27.79
CA SER A 255 36.27 -50.31 -27.55
C SER A 255 37.05 -49.17 -28.21
N TYR A 256 38.18 -48.79 -27.60
CA TYR A 256 39.00 -47.67 -28.10
C TYR A 256 39.76 -47.97 -29.40
N ASN A 257 39.56 -47.13 -30.41
CA ASN A 257 40.19 -47.25 -31.73
C ASN A 257 41.65 -46.75 -31.77
N ARG A 258 42.61 -47.58 -31.34
CA ARG A 258 44.04 -47.22 -31.34
C ARG A 258 44.63 -46.97 -32.73
N GLN A 259 44.17 -47.70 -33.75
CA GLN A 259 44.72 -47.63 -35.11
C GLN A 259 44.47 -46.28 -35.77
N ALA A 260 43.36 -45.63 -35.41
CA ALA A 260 42.94 -44.38 -36.03
C ALA A 260 43.63 -43.14 -35.45
N VAL A 261 44.32 -43.27 -34.31
CA VAL A 261 45.19 -42.23 -33.73
C VAL A 261 46.63 -42.33 -34.27
N GLU A 262 47.05 -43.50 -34.73
CA GLU A 262 48.41 -43.79 -35.19
C GLU A 262 48.60 -43.64 -36.72
N GLY A 263 47.53 -43.38 -37.50
CA GLY A 263 47.57 -43.21 -38.95
C GLY A 263 46.82 -41.96 -39.45
N ASP A 264 47.28 -41.36 -40.55
CA ASP A 264 46.76 -40.14 -41.21
C ASP A 264 45.30 -40.25 -41.77
N GLY A 265 44.39 -40.92 -41.07
CA GLY A 265 42.98 -41.06 -41.43
C GLY A 265 42.08 -40.66 -40.26
N LEU A 266 41.80 -39.36 -40.16
CA LEU A 266 41.04 -38.67 -39.10
C LEU A 266 39.76 -39.39 -38.61
N PRO A 267 39.61 -39.60 -37.29
CA PRO A 267 38.30 -39.77 -36.65
C PRO A 267 37.88 -38.60 -35.77
N TYR A 268 38.81 -37.66 -35.52
CA TYR A 268 38.57 -36.51 -34.64
C TYR A 268 37.82 -35.41 -35.41
N GLY A 269 36.63 -35.03 -34.94
CA GLY A 269 35.68 -34.11 -35.58
C GLY A 269 34.56 -34.81 -36.37
N ASN A 270 34.32 -36.11 -36.18
CA ASN A 270 33.22 -36.82 -36.84
C ASN A 270 31.97 -36.83 -35.94
N PRO A 271 30.84 -36.27 -36.39
CA PRO A 271 29.62 -36.20 -35.57
C PRO A 271 29.01 -37.58 -35.24
N TRP A 272 29.33 -38.63 -36.01
CA TRP A 272 28.85 -39.99 -35.76
C TRP A 272 29.53 -40.69 -34.58
N GLN A 273 30.63 -40.15 -34.05
CA GLN A 273 31.34 -40.72 -32.90
C GLN A 273 30.41 -40.95 -31.69
N LEU A 274 29.37 -40.12 -31.50
CA LEU A 274 28.36 -40.34 -30.47
C LEU A 274 27.41 -41.49 -30.81
N ILE A 275 26.86 -41.46 -32.04
CA ILE A 275 25.85 -42.43 -32.47
C ILE A 275 26.41 -43.85 -32.45
N TRP A 276 27.66 -43.99 -32.88
CA TRP A 276 28.46 -45.22 -32.83
C TRP A 276 28.64 -45.79 -31.42
N VAL A 277 28.60 -44.98 -30.35
CA VAL A 277 28.65 -45.53 -28.99
C VAL A 277 27.40 -46.35 -28.65
N PHE A 278 26.26 -45.96 -29.22
CA PHE A 278 24.98 -46.58 -28.93
C PHE A 278 24.41 -47.27 -30.17
N ASP A 279 25.20 -47.72 -31.14
CA ASP A 279 24.70 -48.30 -32.39
C ASP A 279 24.36 -49.81 -32.30
N ASP A 280 24.83 -50.49 -31.25
CA ASP A 280 24.66 -51.93 -30.98
C ASP A 280 25.49 -52.83 -31.93
N ASP A 281 26.58 -52.31 -32.49
CA ASP A 281 27.56 -53.07 -33.26
C ASP A 281 28.83 -53.33 -32.43
N GLU A 282 29.06 -54.60 -32.06
CA GLU A 282 30.21 -55.03 -31.25
C GLU A 282 31.58 -54.78 -31.93
N GLU A 283 31.61 -54.54 -33.24
CA GLU A 283 32.84 -54.23 -33.99
C GLU A 283 33.11 -52.71 -34.09
N THR A 284 32.19 -51.87 -33.61
CA THR A 284 32.33 -50.41 -33.63
C THR A 284 33.40 -49.96 -32.65
N ASN A 285 34.37 -49.21 -33.16
CA ASN A 285 35.48 -48.66 -32.38
C ASN A 285 35.51 -47.14 -32.48
N VAL A 286 35.44 -46.44 -31.34
CA VAL A 286 35.43 -44.97 -31.25
C VAL A 286 36.73 -44.41 -30.69
N VAL A 287 36.99 -43.11 -30.91
CA VAL A 287 38.10 -42.38 -30.25
C VAL A 287 37.60 -41.61 -29.03
N CYS A 288 38.48 -40.84 -28.36
CA CYS A 288 38.13 -40.13 -27.11
C CYS A 288 36.93 -39.18 -27.24
N GLU A 289 36.69 -38.68 -28.45
CA GLU A 289 35.51 -37.90 -28.80
C GLU A 289 34.20 -38.68 -28.62
N GLY A 290 34.13 -39.95 -29.05
CA GLY A 290 32.92 -40.76 -28.90
C GLY A 290 32.56 -40.99 -27.44
N TYR A 291 33.55 -41.40 -26.64
CA TYR A 291 33.39 -41.58 -25.19
C TYR A 291 32.91 -40.31 -24.49
N SER A 292 33.57 -39.17 -24.76
CA SER A 292 33.26 -37.91 -24.06
C SER A 292 31.90 -37.33 -24.46
N LYS A 293 31.54 -37.43 -25.75
CA LYS A 293 30.23 -37.01 -26.25
C LYS A 293 29.11 -37.91 -25.72
N ALA A 294 29.33 -39.22 -25.66
CA ALA A 294 28.36 -40.16 -25.11
C ALA A 294 28.11 -39.91 -23.63
N PHE A 295 29.17 -39.71 -22.85
CA PHE A 295 29.06 -39.40 -21.42
C PHE A 295 28.32 -38.09 -21.19
N GLN A 296 28.67 -37.04 -21.94
CA GLN A 296 27.94 -35.77 -21.89
C GLN A 296 26.48 -35.92 -22.29
N TYR A 297 26.20 -36.71 -23.33
CA TYR A 297 24.83 -36.92 -23.79
C TYR A 297 23.97 -37.60 -22.71
N LEU A 298 24.48 -38.64 -22.05
CA LEU A 298 23.79 -39.23 -20.90
C LEU A 298 23.63 -38.23 -19.76
N CYS A 299 24.66 -37.42 -19.45
CA CYS A 299 24.54 -36.33 -18.46
C CYS A 299 23.46 -35.28 -18.82
N ASP A 300 23.32 -34.95 -20.11
CA ASP A 300 22.38 -33.94 -20.59
C ASP A 300 20.92 -34.43 -20.59
N GLU A 301 20.71 -35.73 -20.82
CA GLU A 301 19.41 -36.39 -20.70
C GLU A 301 19.03 -36.67 -19.23
N SER A 302 19.99 -36.59 -18.31
CA SER A 302 19.81 -36.91 -16.90
C SER A 302 19.42 -35.69 -16.07
N THR A 303 18.64 -35.93 -15.02
CA THR A 303 18.47 -34.96 -13.93
C THR A 303 19.46 -35.28 -12.81
N PHE A 304 20.36 -34.34 -12.55
CA PHE A 304 21.26 -34.36 -11.40
C PHE A 304 20.78 -33.40 -10.31
N SER A 305 21.04 -33.75 -9.07
CA SER A 305 20.76 -32.92 -7.88
C SER A 305 21.85 -31.88 -7.58
N SER A 306 23.09 -32.17 -7.98
CA SER A 306 24.30 -31.38 -7.65
C SER A 306 25.39 -31.43 -8.71
N ALA A 307 25.35 -32.39 -9.63
CA ALA A 307 26.38 -32.57 -10.65
C ALA A 307 26.09 -31.79 -11.95
N ASP A 308 27.14 -31.20 -12.53
CA ASP A 308 27.12 -30.59 -13.86
C ASP A 308 28.26 -31.14 -14.71
N CYS A 309 27.95 -31.57 -15.94
CA CYS A 309 28.95 -32.12 -16.87
C CYS A 309 29.23 -31.14 -18.02
N TYR A 310 30.50 -31.02 -18.40
CA TYR A 310 30.95 -30.25 -19.57
C TYR A 310 31.89 -31.06 -20.44
N THR A 311 31.65 -31.11 -21.74
CA THR A 311 32.60 -31.63 -22.72
C THR A 311 33.63 -30.57 -23.05
N VAL A 312 34.91 -30.90 -22.89
CA VAL A 312 36.03 -30.00 -23.15
C VAL A 312 37.03 -30.65 -24.09
N SER A 313 37.75 -29.82 -24.82
CA SER A 313 38.68 -30.27 -25.86
C SER A 313 40.02 -29.55 -25.77
N GLY A 314 41.08 -30.21 -26.22
CA GLY A 314 42.40 -29.61 -26.21
C GLY A 314 43.50 -30.60 -26.58
N LYS A 315 44.63 -30.46 -25.91
CA LYS A 315 45.78 -31.36 -26.08
C LYS A 315 46.04 -32.14 -24.80
N MET A 316 46.24 -33.45 -24.95
CA MET A 316 46.76 -34.32 -23.90
C MET A 316 48.21 -34.69 -24.25
N ALA A 317 49.13 -34.62 -23.29
CA ALA A 317 50.50 -35.09 -23.46
C ALA A 317 50.91 -36.04 -22.34
N THR A 318 51.44 -37.19 -22.72
CA THR A 318 52.11 -38.15 -21.83
C THR A 318 53.58 -38.22 -22.23
N SER A 319 54.49 -37.87 -21.32
CA SER A 319 55.95 -37.89 -21.56
C SER A 319 56.42 -37.47 -22.99
N GLY A 320 55.92 -36.34 -23.52
CA GLY A 320 56.58 -35.58 -24.59
C GLY A 320 55.95 -35.50 -25.99
N GLN A 321 54.76 -36.05 -26.26
CA GLN A 321 54.06 -35.86 -27.54
C GLN A 321 52.59 -35.42 -27.31
N PRO A 322 52.21 -34.16 -27.61
CA PRO A 322 50.85 -33.68 -27.43
C PRO A 322 49.91 -34.10 -28.59
N GLY A 323 48.85 -34.86 -28.29
CA GLY A 323 47.79 -35.25 -29.23
C GLY A 323 46.48 -34.49 -28.99
N ASN A 324 45.60 -34.40 -30.00
CA ASN A 324 44.23 -33.90 -29.80
C ASN A 324 43.48 -34.83 -28.86
N HIS A 325 42.72 -34.29 -27.91
CA HIS A 325 41.95 -35.07 -26.96
C HIS A 325 40.66 -34.35 -26.56
N MET A 326 39.64 -35.14 -26.24
CA MET A 326 38.36 -34.69 -25.68
C MET A 326 38.14 -35.44 -24.38
N TRP A 327 37.59 -34.74 -23.39
CA TRP A 327 37.32 -35.26 -22.06
C TRP A 327 36.16 -34.48 -21.44
N ASN A 328 35.73 -34.87 -20.24
CA ASN A 328 34.68 -34.17 -19.52
C ASN A 328 35.23 -33.49 -18.25
N ILE A 329 34.63 -32.38 -17.89
CA ILE A 329 34.72 -31.79 -16.55
C ILE A 329 33.39 -32.07 -15.87
N VAL A 330 33.43 -32.54 -14.64
CA VAL A 330 32.24 -32.72 -13.82
C VAL A 330 32.37 -31.88 -12.57
N THR A 331 31.47 -30.91 -12.40
CA THR A 331 31.25 -30.24 -11.12
C THR A 331 30.51 -31.21 -10.22
N MET A 332 31.01 -31.39 -9.01
CA MET A 332 30.39 -32.26 -8.01
C MET A 332 29.70 -31.44 -6.91
N ASP A 333 29.14 -32.15 -5.94
CA ASP A 333 28.42 -31.63 -4.79
C ASP A 333 29.20 -30.61 -3.95
N ASP A 334 30.53 -30.63 -3.98
CA ASP A 334 31.38 -29.63 -3.32
C ASP A 334 31.64 -28.37 -4.16
N HIS A 335 30.93 -28.21 -5.28
CA HIS A 335 31.06 -27.12 -6.25
C HIS A 335 32.44 -27.00 -6.90
N ARG A 336 33.27 -28.06 -6.85
CA ARG A 336 34.57 -28.10 -7.52
C ARG A 336 34.49 -28.91 -8.81
N ASN A 337 35.34 -28.53 -9.75
CA ASN A 337 35.43 -29.15 -11.06
C ASN A 337 36.47 -30.26 -11.06
N TYR A 338 36.06 -31.45 -11.47
CA TYR A 338 36.92 -32.62 -11.55
C TYR A 338 37.03 -33.12 -12.99
N LEU A 339 38.21 -33.64 -13.32
CA LEU A 339 38.50 -34.17 -14.65
C LEU A 339 38.00 -35.61 -14.76
N VAL A 340 37.18 -35.88 -15.79
CA VAL A 340 36.68 -37.21 -16.14
C VAL A 340 37.16 -37.57 -17.53
N ASP A 341 37.89 -38.68 -17.64
CA ASP A 341 38.44 -39.20 -18.89
C ASP A 341 38.02 -40.67 -19.05
N ILE A 342 36.84 -40.87 -19.64
CA ILE A 342 36.23 -42.19 -19.81
C ILE A 342 37.11 -43.10 -20.68
N THR A 343 37.80 -42.55 -21.66
CA THR A 343 38.70 -43.31 -22.56
C THR A 343 39.84 -43.99 -21.80
N ASN A 344 40.37 -43.36 -20.75
CA ASN A 344 41.40 -43.97 -19.92
C ASN A 344 40.86 -45.10 -19.02
N SER A 345 39.54 -45.17 -18.82
CA SER A 345 38.88 -46.27 -18.11
C SER A 345 38.81 -47.55 -18.95
N ASP A 346 38.64 -47.43 -20.27
CA ASP A 346 38.60 -48.57 -21.23
C ASP A 346 40.02 -49.10 -21.59
N ALA A 347 41.00 -48.22 -21.75
CA ALA A 347 42.35 -48.59 -22.21
C ALA A 347 43.26 -49.26 -21.14
N GLY A 348 42.77 -49.43 -19.90
CA GLY A 348 43.53 -50.02 -18.79
C GLY A 348 44.76 -49.22 -18.35
N ALA A 349 44.83 -47.92 -18.67
CA ALA A 349 45.96 -47.05 -18.38
C ALA A 349 45.50 -45.72 -17.78
N TYR A 350 46.18 -45.31 -16.69
CA TYR A 350 45.98 -44.04 -15.97
C TYR A 350 44.53 -43.78 -15.51
N GLY A 351 44.01 -44.79 -14.80
CA GLY A 351 42.73 -44.81 -14.06
C GLY A 351 42.57 -46.13 -13.29
N ALA A 352 43.68 -46.84 -13.04
CA ALA A 352 43.66 -48.17 -12.44
C ALA A 352 43.19 -48.09 -10.98
N GLY A 353 41.94 -48.52 -10.76
CA GLY A 353 41.29 -48.53 -9.46
C GLY A 353 39.75 -48.51 -9.48
N GLY A 354 39.10 -48.44 -10.64
CA GLY A 354 37.63 -48.47 -10.73
C GLY A 354 36.93 -47.14 -10.42
N GLY A 355 37.65 -46.01 -10.43
CA GLY A 355 37.09 -44.68 -10.20
C GLY A 355 36.74 -43.92 -11.49
N LEU A 356 35.76 -43.00 -11.42
CA LEU A 356 35.30 -42.15 -12.52
C LEU A 356 36.25 -40.96 -12.81
N PHE A 357 36.85 -40.38 -11.76
CA PHE A 357 37.71 -39.20 -11.85
C PHE A 357 39.19 -39.58 -12.02
N LEU A 358 39.95 -38.71 -12.69
CA LEU A 358 41.40 -38.90 -12.82
C LEU A 358 42.06 -38.91 -11.43
N ASN A 359 42.89 -39.93 -11.17
CA ASN A 359 43.51 -40.16 -9.86
C ASN A 359 44.77 -39.28 -9.69
N GLY A 360 44.68 -38.22 -8.89
CA GLY A 360 45.74 -37.25 -8.57
C GLY A 360 45.22 -35.80 -8.56
N TYR A 361 45.80 -34.95 -7.72
CA TYR A 361 45.47 -33.52 -7.69
C TYR A 361 45.94 -32.79 -8.96
N ALA A 362 45.13 -31.84 -9.43
CA ALA A 362 45.52 -30.96 -10.53
C ALA A 362 46.50 -29.89 -10.04
N SER A 363 47.51 -29.58 -10.84
CA SER A 363 48.37 -28.41 -10.64
C SER A 363 48.51 -27.62 -11.93
N GLY A 364 48.26 -26.31 -11.87
CA GLY A 364 48.28 -25.43 -13.04
C GLY A 364 47.10 -24.47 -13.05
N ASP A 365 46.81 -23.93 -14.23
CA ASP A 365 45.72 -22.99 -14.46
C ASP A 365 45.12 -23.15 -15.86
N VAL A 366 43.97 -22.54 -16.09
CA VAL A 366 43.22 -22.61 -17.36
C VAL A 366 44.06 -22.19 -18.56
N ASP A 367 45.00 -21.25 -18.38
CA ASP A 367 45.79 -20.70 -19.46
C ASP A 367 46.99 -21.57 -19.83
N ALA A 368 47.74 -22.03 -18.84
CA ALA A 368 48.94 -22.86 -18.98
C ALA A 368 48.63 -24.36 -19.13
N GLY A 369 47.43 -24.78 -18.74
CA GLY A 369 47.02 -26.18 -18.63
C GLY A 369 47.32 -26.78 -17.26
N TYR A 370 46.78 -27.98 -17.05
CA TYR A 370 46.86 -28.72 -15.79
C TYR A 370 47.76 -29.94 -15.93
N VAL A 371 48.55 -30.22 -14.89
CA VAL A 371 49.40 -31.39 -14.77
C VAL A 371 48.92 -32.24 -13.61
N TYR A 372 48.70 -33.53 -13.89
CA TYR A 372 48.33 -34.56 -12.93
C TYR A 372 49.54 -35.45 -12.67
N ALA A 373 49.99 -35.48 -11.41
CA ALA A 373 51.11 -36.30 -10.98
C ALA A 373 50.62 -37.67 -10.52
N THR A 374 50.99 -38.73 -11.24
CA THR A 374 50.57 -40.10 -10.93
C THR A 374 51.78 -40.98 -10.59
N SER A 375 51.51 -42.16 -10.01
CA SER A 375 52.54 -43.16 -9.69
C SER A 375 53.27 -43.72 -10.92
N SER A 376 52.75 -43.52 -12.13
CA SER A 376 53.28 -44.01 -13.42
C SER A 376 53.80 -42.92 -14.36
N GLY A 377 53.70 -41.63 -13.99
CA GLY A 377 54.16 -40.49 -14.79
C GLY A 377 53.23 -39.27 -14.70
N ASN A 378 53.63 -38.16 -15.34
CA ASN A 378 52.79 -36.96 -15.39
C ASN A 378 51.96 -36.95 -16.68
N VAL A 379 50.66 -36.66 -16.56
CA VAL A 379 49.77 -36.36 -17.69
C VAL A 379 49.45 -34.87 -17.65
N SER A 380 49.59 -34.19 -18.79
CA SER A 380 49.25 -32.77 -18.89
C SER A 380 48.12 -32.54 -19.90
N TYR A 381 47.14 -31.73 -19.52
CA TYR A 381 46.00 -31.32 -20.33
C TYR A 381 46.01 -29.81 -20.53
N THR A 382 45.93 -29.35 -21.77
CA THR A 382 45.78 -27.92 -22.10
C THR A 382 44.51 -27.70 -22.89
N TYR A 383 43.66 -26.75 -22.49
CA TYR A 383 42.43 -26.42 -23.22
C TYR A 383 42.75 -25.76 -24.57
N GLY A 384 42.00 -26.15 -25.60
CA GLY A 384 42.05 -25.47 -26.90
C GLY A 384 41.33 -24.12 -26.87
N ASP A 385 41.67 -23.23 -27.82
CA ASP A 385 41.09 -21.88 -27.91
C ASP A 385 39.57 -21.88 -27.99
N ARG A 386 38.98 -22.88 -28.67
CA ARG A 386 37.53 -23.05 -28.74
C ARG A 386 36.91 -23.31 -27.37
N THR A 387 37.49 -24.19 -26.56
CA THR A 387 37.01 -24.47 -25.20
C THR A 387 37.11 -23.22 -24.32
N LYS A 388 38.22 -22.48 -24.37
CA LYS A 388 38.37 -21.21 -23.64
C LYS A 388 37.38 -20.12 -24.08
N SER A 389 36.87 -20.19 -25.31
CA SER A 389 35.82 -19.26 -25.79
C SER A 389 34.40 -19.66 -25.39
N LEU A 390 34.17 -20.95 -25.08
CA LEU A 390 32.84 -21.48 -24.78
C LEU A 390 32.51 -21.49 -23.28
N TYR A 391 33.54 -21.59 -22.43
CA TYR A 391 33.38 -21.71 -20.98
C TYR A 391 34.14 -20.61 -20.26
N SER A 392 33.62 -20.19 -19.11
CA SER A 392 34.29 -19.25 -18.22
C SER A 392 35.54 -19.89 -17.59
N ALA A 393 36.46 -19.06 -17.12
CA ALA A 393 37.62 -19.54 -16.38
C ALA A 393 37.21 -20.33 -15.12
N GLN A 394 36.09 -19.99 -14.47
CA GLN A 394 35.60 -20.71 -13.29
C GLN A 394 35.14 -22.12 -13.64
N GLU A 395 34.39 -22.32 -14.73
CA GLU A 395 33.94 -23.64 -15.20
C GLU A 395 35.11 -24.54 -15.65
N LEU A 396 36.21 -23.94 -16.11
CA LEU A 396 37.40 -24.66 -16.54
C LEU A 396 38.45 -24.86 -15.45
N THR A 397 38.29 -24.24 -14.28
CA THR A 397 39.29 -24.34 -13.21
C THR A 397 39.16 -25.67 -12.49
N LEU A 398 40.13 -26.56 -12.67
CA LEU A 398 40.14 -27.89 -12.03
C LEU A 398 40.56 -27.81 -10.56
N SER A 399 39.96 -28.67 -9.73
CA SER A 399 40.26 -28.83 -8.31
C SER A 399 41.73 -29.22 -8.08
N ASP A 400 42.38 -28.56 -7.12
CA ASP A 400 43.74 -28.87 -6.66
C ASP A 400 43.77 -29.96 -5.59
N VAL A 401 42.63 -30.62 -5.34
CA VAL A 401 42.51 -31.79 -4.49
C VAL A 401 41.86 -32.96 -5.23
N ASP A 402 42.21 -34.18 -4.83
CA ASP A 402 41.53 -35.38 -5.31
C ASP A 402 40.07 -35.41 -4.86
N TYR A 403 39.20 -35.93 -5.70
CA TYR A 403 37.83 -36.26 -5.28
C TYR A 403 37.87 -37.44 -4.30
N ALA A 404 37.84 -37.13 -3.00
CA ALA A 404 37.92 -38.09 -1.90
C ALA A 404 36.62 -38.06 -1.07
N PRO A 405 35.65 -38.95 -1.33
CA PRO A 405 34.30 -38.90 -0.76
C PRO A 405 34.21 -39.29 0.74
N GLU A 406 35.32 -39.42 1.46
CA GLU A 406 35.32 -39.75 2.90
C GLU A 406 35.55 -38.53 3.82
N LEU A 407 35.56 -37.30 3.31
CA LEU A 407 35.79 -36.09 4.14
C LEU A 407 34.87 -34.89 3.85
N THR A 408 33.65 -35.13 3.39
CA THR A 408 32.55 -34.16 3.49
C THR A 408 31.24 -34.92 3.76
N PRO A 409 30.49 -34.60 4.83
CA PRO A 409 29.21 -35.23 5.11
C PRO A 409 28.22 -34.99 3.95
N ILE A 410 27.22 -35.86 3.84
CA ILE A 410 26.05 -35.77 2.95
C ILE A 410 25.14 -34.58 3.39
N GLU A 411 25.69 -33.37 3.44
CA GLU A 411 25.02 -32.19 4.00
C GLU A 411 24.68 -31.11 2.96
N ASP A 412 25.14 -31.18 1.70
CA ASP A 412 25.01 -30.06 0.74
C ASP A 412 23.96 -30.22 -0.39
N LEU A 413 23.12 -31.27 -0.33
CA LEU A 413 21.92 -31.32 -1.17
C LEU A 413 20.80 -30.51 -0.53
N PRO A 414 20.02 -29.71 -1.30
CA PRO A 414 18.87 -29.03 -0.74
C PRO A 414 17.92 -30.05 -0.11
N THR A 415 17.52 -29.80 1.13
CA THR A 415 16.50 -30.53 1.88
C THR A 415 15.26 -30.76 1.02
N ALA A 416 14.89 -29.76 0.21
CA ALA A 416 13.84 -29.84 -0.79
C ALA A 416 14.00 -28.79 -1.89
N SER A 417 13.40 -29.01 -3.06
CA SER A 417 13.34 -28.03 -4.15
C SER A 417 12.13 -28.25 -5.06
N GLY A 418 11.80 -27.26 -5.89
CA GLY A 418 10.71 -27.40 -6.86
C GLY A 418 10.40 -26.11 -7.63
N LYS A 419 9.29 -26.12 -8.38
CA LYS A 419 8.78 -24.92 -9.06
C LYS A 419 7.89 -24.08 -8.14
N CYS A 420 7.99 -22.76 -8.25
CA CYS A 420 7.14 -21.80 -7.55
C CYS A 420 6.65 -20.64 -8.42
N GLY A 421 6.92 -20.68 -9.73
CA GLY A 421 6.37 -19.80 -10.75
C GLY A 421 6.52 -20.43 -12.13
N ASP A 422 6.13 -19.71 -13.18
CA ASP A 422 6.28 -20.18 -14.56
C ASP A 422 7.76 -20.47 -14.88
N ASP A 423 8.62 -19.52 -14.51
CA ASP A 423 10.08 -19.55 -14.66
C ASP A 423 10.83 -19.36 -13.32
N ALA A 424 10.10 -19.40 -12.20
CA ALA A 424 10.67 -19.31 -10.85
C ALA A 424 10.72 -20.69 -10.16
N VAL A 425 11.83 -20.96 -9.49
CA VAL A 425 12.09 -22.20 -8.75
C VAL A 425 12.57 -21.89 -7.33
N TRP A 426 12.40 -22.85 -6.43
CA TRP A 426 12.84 -22.73 -5.04
C TRP A 426 13.72 -23.91 -4.62
N ALA A 427 14.59 -23.68 -3.65
CA ALA A 427 15.37 -24.71 -2.96
C ALA A 427 15.55 -24.34 -1.48
N LEU A 428 15.48 -25.33 -0.59
CA LEU A 428 15.75 -25.18 0.84
C LEU A 428 17.07 -25.85 1.18
N ARG A 429 18.04 -25.11 1.76
CA ARG A 429 19.38 -25.59 2.14
C ARG A 429 19.75 -25.02 3.49
N ASP A 430 20.06 -25.86 4.48
CA ASP A 430 20.48 -25.43 5.82
C ASP A 430 19.58 -24.33 6.42
N GLY A 431 18.27 -24.49 6.26
CA GLY A 431 17.25 -23.53 6.70
C GLY A 431 17.10 -22.28 5.82
N THR A 432 17.90 -22.10 4.77
CA THR A 432 17.72 -21.01 3.81
C THR A 432 16.84 -21.45 2.65
N LEU A 433 15.69 -20.82 2.48
CA LEU A 433 14.80 -20.95 1.34
C LEU A 433 15.19 -19.93 0.25
N SER A 434 15.78 -20.39 -0.83
CA SER A 434 16.15 -19.55 -1.98
C SER A 434 15.11 -19.65 -3.10
N VAL A 435 14.65 -18.51 -3.60
CA VAL A 435 13.77 -18.40 -4.77
C VAL A 435 14.56 -17.73 -5.91
N THR A 436 14.69 -18.44 -7.02
CA THR A 436 15.51 -18.02 -8.16
C THR A 436 14.72 -18.10 -9.47
N GLY A 437 15.21 -17.43 -10.52
CA GLY A 437 14.57 -17.41 -11.83
C GLY A 437 13.93 -16.05 -12.13
N THR A 438 12.88 -16.04 -12.96
CA THR A 438 12.27 -14.79 -13.42
C THR A 438 10.75 -14.79 -13.29
N GLY A 439 10.18 -13.60 -13.11
CA GLY A 439 8.73 -13.39 -13.08
C GLY A 439 8.11 -13.49 -11.69
N ALA A 440 6.87 -13.94 -11.60
CA ALA A 440 6.12 -13.96 -10.35
C ALA A 440 6.24 -15.30 -9.62
N VAL A 441 6.41 -15.25 -8.30
CA VAL A 441 6.10 -16.37 -7.40
C VAL A 441 4.58 -16.51 -7.31
N TYR A 442 4.06 -17.73 -7.41
CA TYR A 442 2.64 -18.01 -7.35
C TYR A 442 2.00 -17.61 -6.02
N GLU A 443 0.67 -17.49 -6.03
CA GLU A 443 -0.14 -17.37 -4.83
C GLU A 443 -0.52 -18.74 -4.27
N TYR A 444 -0.74 -18.80 -2.96
CA TYR A 444 -1.04 -20.04 -2.25
C TYR A 444 -2.16 -19.85 -1.23
N THR A 445 -2.68 -20.98 -0.73
CA THR A 445 -3.81 -21.01 0.20
C THR A 445 -3.52 -21.92 1.39
N VAL A 446 -3.86 -21.46 2.59
CA VAL A 446 -3.59 -22.17 3.86
C VAL A 446 -4.87 -22.76 4.49
N LEU A 447 -6.06 -22.46 3.95
CA LEU A 447 -7.35 -22.88 4.51
C LEU A 447 -8.27 -23.45 3.42
N GLY A 448 -8.90 -24.59 3.68
CA GLY A 448 -10.09 -25.04 2.93
C GLY A 448 -9.86 -25.74 1.59
N GLY A 449 -8.79 -26.52 1.44
CA GLY A 449 -8.62 -27.44 0.30
C GLY A 449 -7.97 -26.86 -0.96
N GLY A 450 -7.32 -25.70 -0.87
CA GLY A 450 -6.46 -25.19 -1.95
C GLY A 450 -4.99 -25.61 -1.78
N THR A 451 -4.14 -25.18 -2.71
CA THR A 451 -2.73 -25.58 -2.80
C THR A 451 -1.88 -24.79 -1.79
N PRO A 452 -1.19 -25.46 -0.83
CA PRO A 452 -0.23 -24.80 0.04
C PRO A 452 1.05 -24.43 -0.72
N ALA A 453 1.87 -23.55 -0.14
CA ALA A 453 3.20 -23.28 -0.68
C ALA A 453 4.01 -24.59 -0.76
N PRO A 454 4.84 -24.80 -1.79
CA PRO A 454 5.60 -26.03 -1.96
C PRO A 454 6.52 -26.35 -0.78
N TRP A 455 6.98 -25.33 -0.07
CA TRP A 455 7.85 -25.42 1.10
C TRP A 455 7.12 -25.49 2.45
N ALA A 456 5.78 -25.55 2.47
CA ALA A 456 4.99 -25.50 3.70
C ALA A 456 5.28 -26.65 4.69
N ALA A 457 5.82 -27.78 4.21
CA ALA A 457 6.23 -28.89 5.06
C ALA A 457 7.49 -28.59 5.91
N TRP A 458 8.21 -27.50 5.60
CA TRP A 458 9.48 -27.13 6.21
C TRP A 458 9.45 -25.74 6.86
N TYR A 459 8.27 -25.18 7.17
CA TYR A 459 8.19 -23.86 7.79
C TYR A 459 9.00 -23.73 9.09
N ASP A 460 9.01 -24.77 9.92
CA ASP A 460 9.78 -24.82 11.18
C ASP A 460 11.30 -24.97 10.95
N GLU A 461 11.73 -25.29 9.72
CA GLU A 461 13.15 -25.44 9.35
C GLU A 461 13.68 -24.20 8.61
N ILE A 462 12.81 -23.37 8.04
CA ILE A 462 13.23 -22.18 7.28
C ILE A 462 13.64 -21.09 8.27
N THR A 463 14.94 -20.78 8.33
CA THR A 463 15.54 -19.71 9.13
C THR A 463 15.90 -18.46 8.31
N ALA A 464 15.95 -18.54 6.98
CA ALA A 464 16.22 -17.40 6.10
C ALA A 464 15.51 -17.57 4.76
N ILE A 465 15.14 -16.46 4.11
CA ILE A 465 14.58 -16.44 2.76
C ILE A 465 15.42 -15.52 1.88
N THR A 466 15.82 -15.99 0.70
CA THR A 466 16.53 -15.19 -0.30
C THR A 466 15.74 -15.22 -1.61
N ILE A 467 15.52 -14.04 -2.21
CA ILE A 467 14.79 -13.92 -3.47
C ILE A 467 15.70 -13.19 -4.47
N ASP A 468 16.07 -13.88 -5.55
CA ASP A 468 17.07 -13.39 -6.51
C ASP A 468 16.52 -12.36 -7.50
N GLU A 469 17.44 -11.58 -8.08
CA GLU A 469 17.17 -10.67 -9.19
C GLU A 469 16.48 -11.39 -10.36
N GLY A 470 15.46 -10.74 -10.93
CA GLY A 470 14.60 -11.29 -11.98
C GLY A 470 13.20 -11.64 -11.49
N ILE A 471 13.01 -11.85 -10.18
CA ILE A 471 11.68 -11.99 -9.58
C ILE A 471 11.01 -10.62 -9.49
N THR A 472 9.78 -10.53 -10.01
CA THR A 472 9.05 -9.26 -10.13
C THR A 472 7.82 -9.17 -9.23
N ALA A 473 7.30 -10.31 -8.74
CA ALA A 473 6.18 -10.30 -7.80
C ALA A 473 6.22 -11.49 -6.84
N ILE A 474 5.73 -11.28 -5.61
CA ILE A 474 5.49 -12.32 -4.61
C ILE A 474 3.99 -12.50 -4.42
N GLY A 475 3.48 -13.68 -4.76
CA GLY A 475 2.06 -14.00 -4.68
C GLY A 475 1.51 -14.09 -3.26
N ALA A 476 0.18 -14.04 -3.15
CA ALA A 476 -0.50 -14.02 -1.87
C ALA A 476 -0.15 -15.26 -1.03
N ARG A 477 0.20 -15.05 0.25
CA ARG A 477 0.55 -16.10 1.22
C ARG A 477 1.73 -17.00 0.82
N ALA A 478 2.64 -16.53 -0.04
CA ALA A 478 3.83 -17.30 -0.46
C ALA A 478 4.65 -17.83 0.72
N PHE A 479 4.95 -16.99 1.69
CA PHE A 479 5.77 -17.32 2.86
C PHE A 479 4.97 -17.24 4.17
N TYR A 480 3.64 -17.39 4.09
CA TYR A 480 2.76 -17.34 5.26
C TYR A 480 3.19 -18.37 6.31
N GLY A 481 3.58 -17.91 7.51
CA GLY A 481 3.97 -18.78 8.61
C GLY A 481 5.38 -19.36 8.54
N ALA A 482 6.24 -18.93 7.61
CA ALA A 482 7.62 -19.40 7.54
C ALA A 482 8.46 -18.82 8.70
N ASP A 483 9.24 -19.62 9.42
CA ASP A 483 10.00 -19.19 10.61
C ASP A 483 11.32 -18.45 10.28
N ALA A 484 11.34 -17.73 9.16
CA ALA A 484 12.52 -17.08 8.63
C ALA A 484 12.91 -15.87 9.47
N ALA A 485 14.13 -15.85 10.01
CA ALA A 485 14.68 -14.72 10.76
C ALA A 485 15.12 -13.55 9.87
N SER A 486 15.39 -13.81 8.59
CA SER A 486 15.81 -12.81 7.62
C SER A 486 15.18 -13.05 6.25
N VAL A 487 14.91 -11.96 5.53
CA VAL A 487 14.39 -11.97 4.15
C VAL A 487 15.20 -10.99 3.31
N GLU A 488 15.79 -11.48 2.22
CA GLU A 488 16.45 -10.65 1.21
C GLU A 488 15.55 -10.51 -0.04
N LEU A 489 15.19 -9.26 -0.38
CA LEU A 489 14.32 -8.93 -1.51
C LEU A 489 15.11 -8.24 -2.65
N PRO A 490 14.87 -8.58 -3.93
CA PRO A 490 15.63 -8.06 -5.06
C PRO A 490 15.11 -6.71 -5.55
N GLN A 491 15.96 -5.92 -6.21
CA GLN A 491 15.57 -4.62 -6.77
C GLN A 491 14.61 -4.73 -7.96
N SER A 492 14.55 -5.90 -8.62
CA SER A 492 13.56 -6.21 -9.66
C SER A 492 12.12 -6.35 -9.16
N LEU A 493 11.88 -6.37 -7.84
CA LEU A 493 10.57 -6.62 -7.26
C LEU A 493 9.63 -5.40 -7.42
N GLU A 494 8.45 -5.62 -8.00
CA GLU A 494 7.47 -4.56 -8.30
C GLU A 494 6.22 -4.65 -7.40
N ARG A 495 5.90 -5.86 -6.90
CA ARG A 495 4.66 -6.15 -6.18
C ARG A 495 4.82 -7.23 -5.11
N ILE A 496 4.21 -7.03 -3.95
CA ILE A 496 4.05 -8.05 -2.90
C ILE A 496 2.57 -8.18 -2.57
N ASP A 497 1.98 -9.35 -2.76
CA ASP A 497 0.54 -9.57 -2.60
C ASP A 497 0.16 -9.87 -1.14
N GLN A 498 -1.16 -9.94 -0.88
CA GLN A 498 -1.71 -10.02 0.48
C GLN A 498 -1.13 -11.18 1.29
N MET A 499 -0.81 -10.90 2.56
CA MET A 499 -0.33 -11.89 3.53
C MET A 499 0.91 -12.68 3.09
N ALA A 500 1.71 -12.17 2.16
CA ALA A 500 2.87 -12.88 1.61
C ALA A 500 3.87 -13.33 2.66
N PHE A 501 4.09 -12.54 3.72
CA PHE A 501 5.01 -12.83 4.83
C PHE A 501 4.30 -12.91 6.18
N ALA A 502 2.96 -13.03 6.22
CA ALA A 502 2.24 -12.98 7.48
C ALA A 502 2.57 -14.18 8.37
N TYR A 503 2.77 -13.91 9.66
CA TYR A 503 3.16 -14.84 10.71
C TYR A 503 4.55 -15.43 10.51
N CYS A 504 5.46 -14.67 9.87
CA CYS A 504 6.88 -14.95 9.90
C CYS A 504 7.45 -14.51 11.27
N THR A 505 7.14 -15.29 12.31
CA THR A 505 7.31 -14.88 13.72
C THR A 505 8.76 -14.65 14.14
N ALA A 506 9.73 -15.16 13.40
CA ALA A 506 11.16 -14.96 13.66
C ALA A 506 11.76 -13.77 12.89
N LEU A 507 11.08 -13.21 11.89
CA LEU A 507 11.64 -12.18 11.00
C LEU A 507 12.03 -10.94 11.81
N GLU A 508 13.31 -10.58 11.83
CA GLU A 508 13.82 -9.48 12.67
C GLU A 508 13.83 -8.12 11.94
N ALA A 509 14.11 -8.13 10.64
CA ALA A 509 14.18 -6.92 9.82
C ALA A 509 13.81 -7.17 8.36
N VAL A 510 13.24 -6.16 7.69
CA VAL A 510 12.95 -6.21 6.26
C VAL A 510 13.21 -4.88 5.55
N VAL A 511 13.85 -4.94 4.39
CA VAL A 511 14.01 -3.79 3.48
C VAL A 511 13.19 -4.04 2.23
N ILE A 512 12.10 -3.30 2.06
CA ILE A 512 11.27 -3.38 0.87
C ILE A 512 11.89 -2.48 -0.22
N PRO A 513 12.28 -3.03 -1.37
CA PRO A 513 13.01 -2.29 -2.40
C PRO A 513 12.16 -1.23 -3.08
N ASP A 514 12.77 -0.12 -3.51
CA ASP A 514 12.09 1.05 -4.08
C ASP A 514 11.28 0.77 -5.36
N GLY A 515 11.57 -0.34 -6.05
CA GLY A 515 10.78 -0.84 -7.18
C GLY A 515 9.36 -1.26 -6.81
N VAL A 516 9.09 -1.57 -5.54
CA VAL A 516 7.79 -2.04 -5.06
C VAL A 516 6.80 -0.89 -5.00
N THR A 517 5.90 -0.85 -5.97
CA THR A 517 4.81 0.14 -6.05
C THR A 517 3.50 -0.35 -5.47
N THR A 518 3.35 -1.67 -5.28
CA THR A 518 2.10 -2.29 -4.81
C THR A 518 2.37 -3.24 -3.65
N LEU A 519 1.82 -2.94 -2.47
CA LEU A 519 1.80 -3.81 -1.29
C LEU A 519 0.36 -4.26 -1.01
N GLY A 520 0.15 -5.56 -0.85
CA GLY A 520 -1.13 -6.16 -0.50
C GLY A 520 -1.51 -5.93 0.97
N ALA A 521 -2.73 -6.34 1.33
CA ALA A 521 -3.17 -6.28 2.72
C ALA A 521 -2.40 -7.30 3.59
N ARG A 522 -2.06 -6.90 4.81
CA ARG A 522 -1.55 -7.79 5.87
C ARG A 522 -0.24 -8.52 5.52
N VAL A 523 0.64 -7.90 4.72
CA VAL A 523 1.87 -8.55 4.22
C VAL A 523 2.71 -9.12 5.36
N PHE A 524 2.92 -8.37 6.45
CA PHE A 524 3.74 -8.75 7.61
C PHE A 524 2.88 -8.97 8.88
N MET A 525 1.61 -9.36 8.73
CA MET A 525 0.72 -9.54 9.87
C MET A 525 1.24 -10.64 10.81
N GLY A 526 1.46 -10.32 12.08
CA GLY A 526 1.84 -11.29 13.12
C GLY A 526 3.33 -11.63 13.13
N ASP A 527 4.16 -10.80 12.50
CA ASP A 527 5.61 -10.96 12.49
C ASP A 527 6.16 -10.36 13.79
N ASP A 528 5.96 -11.08 14.90
CA ASP A 528 6.16 -10.57 16.26
C ASP A 528 7.60 -10.09 16.54
N ALA A 529 8.61 -10.74 15.94
CA ALA A 529 10.03 -10.36 16.11
C ALA A 529 10.49 -9.20 15.20
N LEU A 530 9.64 -8.71 14.29
CA LEU A 530 10.04 -7.70 13.30
C LEU A 530 10.27 -6.37 13.99
N ALA A 531 11.54 -6.02 14.17
CA ALA A 531 11.98 -4.81 14.87
C ALA A 531 12.22 -3.64 13.92
N GLU A 532 12.69 -3.90 12.70
CA GLU A 532 13.04 -2.86 11.72
C GLU A 532 12.39 -3.12 10.35
N ALA A 533 11.69 -2.12 9.80
CA ALA A 533 11.14 -2.20 8.45
C ALA A 533 11.41 -0.92 7.66
N VAL A 534 11.92 -1.06 6.44
CA VAL A 534 12.12 0.04 5.49
C VAL A 534 11.07 -0.05 4.39
N LEU A 535 10.21 0.96 4.30
CA LEU A 535 9.16 1.08 3.29
C LEU A 535 9.71 1.69 1.98
N PRO A 536 9.18 1.32 0.81
CA PRO A 536 9.69 1.80 -0.46
C PRO A 536 9.29 3.25 -0.71
N SER A 537 10.19 4.06 -1.25
CA SER A 537 9.99 5.51 -1.43
C SER A 537 8.84 5.87 -2.40
N ALA A 538 8.52 4.97 -3.32
CA ALA A 538 7.44 5.11 -4.29
C ALA A 538 6.05 4.69 -3.75
N LEU A 539 5.94 4.28 -2.48
CA LEU A 539 4.67 3.83 -1.89
C LEU A 539 3.65 4.97 -1.85
N THR A 540 2.45 4.72 -2.39
CA THR A 540 1.36 5.72 -2.46
C THR A 540 0.31 5.56 -1.35
N ALA A 541 0.23 4.38 -0.73
CA ALA A 541 -0.65 4.09 0.40
C ALA A 541 -0.05 2.99 1.28
N VAL A 542 -0.21 3.09 2.59
CA VAL A 542 0.06 1.97 3.50
C VAL A 542 -1.18 1.08 3.50
N PRO A 543 -1.10 -0.20 3.09
CA PRO A 543 -2.27 -1.06 2.95
C PRO A 543 -2.87 -1.49 4.30
N GLU A 544 -4.09 -2.05 4.25
CA GLU A 544 -4.76 -2.61 5.43
C GLU A 544 -3.88 -3.63 6.14
N GLY A 545 -3.67 -3.43 7.45
CA GLY A 545 -3.01 -4.41 8.31
C GLY A 545 -1.54 -4.71 8.00
N LEU A 546 -0.83 -3.84 7.26
CA LEU A 546 0.55 -4.10 6.80
C LEU A 546 1.44 -4.76 7.86
N PHE A 547 1.44 -4.20 9.07
CA PHE A 547 2.20 -4.64 10.26
C PHE A 547 1.27 -4.98 11.44
N TYR A 548 0.11 -5.57 11.16
CA TYR A 548 -0.84 -5.97 12.21
C TYR A 548 -0.18 -6.94 13.20
N ASN A 549 -0.12 -6.59 14.48
CA ASN A 549 0.55 -7.32 15.56
C ASN A 549 2.05 -7.60 15.30
N CYS A 550 2.79 -6.70 14.64
CA CYS A 550 4.26 -6.72 14.72
C CYS A 550 4.70 -6.13 16.06
N THR A 551 4.68 -6.94 17.13
CA THR A 551 4.76 -6.42 18.50
C THR A 551 6.10 -5.75 18.83
N GLU A 552 7.21 -6.19 18.23
CA GLU A 552 8.54 -5.60 18.42
C GLU A 552 8.88 -4.47 17.43
N LEU A 553 7.99 -4.12 16.50
CA LEU A 553 8.27 -3.09 15.49
C LEU A 553 8.58 -1.76 16.14
N GLY A 554 9.77 -1.25 15.84
CA GLY A 554 10.27 0.03 16.32
C GLY A 554 9.69 1.21 15.56
N ASP A 555 10.44 2.31 15.55
CA ASP A 555 10.01 3.56 14.90
C ASP A 555 9.93 3.39 13.37
N ILE A 556 8.82 3.85 12.79
CA ILE A 556 8.58 3.78 11.34
C ILE A 556 8.57 5.16 10.69
N VAL A 557 9.24 5.24 9.55
CA VAL A 557 9.19 6.40 8.65
C VAL A 557 8.24 6.08 7.49
N ILE A 558 7.10 6.77 7.43
CA ILE A 558 6.16 6.63 6.33
C ILE A 558 6.66 7.47 5.14
N PRO A 559 6.78 6.90 3.93
CA PRO A 559 7.34 7.60 2.77
C PRO A 559 6.58 8.85 2.32
N GLU A 560 7.34 9.78 1.72
CA GLU A 560 6.91 11.00 1.02
C GLU A 560 5.55 10.92 0.34
N MET A 561 5.41 9.91 -0.51
CA MET A 561 4.34 9.80 -1.50
C MET A 561 3.06 9.16 -0.96
N VAL A 562 3.04 8.74 0.32
CA VAL A 562 1.87 8.11 0.92
C VAL A 562 0.76 9.14 1.15
N ALA A 563 -0.44 8.85 0.64
CA ALA A 563 -1.64 9.68 0.81
C ALA A 563 -2.62 9.12 1.85
N SER A 564 -2.53 7.82 2.18
CA SER A 564 -3.43 7.18 3.14
C SER A 564 -2.77 6.05 3.93
N ILE A 565 -3.26 5.87 5.16
CA ILE A 565 -2.90 4.76 6.05
C ILE A 565 -4.11 3.85 6.23
N GLY A 566 -3.98 2.60 5.78
CA GLY A 566 -5.06 1.61 5.77
C GLY A 566 -5.50 1.15 7.17
N ALA A 567 -6.67 0.50 7.20
CA ALA A 567 -7.25 0.05 8.46
C ALA A 567 -6.33 -0.97 9.15
N ASN A 568 -6.18 -0.86 10.46
CA ASN A 568 -5.30 -1.72 11.27
C ASN A 568 -3.82 -1.78 10.82
N ALA A 569 -3.33 -0.84 9.99
CA ALA A 569 -1.99 -0.91 9.38
C ALA A 569 -0.84 -1.19 10.37
N PHE A 570 -0.90 -0.60 11.55
CA PHE A 570 0.06 -0.73 12.65
C PHE A 570 -0.61 -1.20 13.95
N TYR A 571 -1.77 -1.86 13.86
CA TYR A 571 -2.48 -2.35 15.03
C TYR A 571 -1.56 -3.24 15.88
N GLY A 572 -1.41 -2.98 17.17
CA GLY A 572 -0.61 -3.83 18.07
C GLY A 572 0.90 -3.72 17.88
N CYS A 573 1.43 -2.69 17.22
CA CYS A 573 2.87 -2.39 17.17
C CYS A 573 3.33 -1.81 18.53
N ARG A 574 3.49 -2.68 19.53
CA ARG A 574 3.65 -2.28 20.94
C ARG A 574 4.97 -1.60 21.26
N SER A 575 6.04 -1.90 20.53
CA SER A 575 7.37 -1.31 20.74
C SER A 575 7.57 0.04 20.02
N MET A 576 6.71 0.41 19.07
CA MET A 576 6.82 1.65 18.30
C MET A 576 6.64 2.87 19.21
N ALA A 577 7.69 3.68 19.37
CA ALA A 577 7.66 4.85 20.25
C ALA A 577 7.30 6.14 19.49
N GLN A 578 7.66 6.19 18.20
CA GLN A 578 7.40 7.30 17.29
C GLN A 578 7.01 6.80 15.89
N VAL A 579 6.17 7.58 15.22
CA VAL A 579 5.87 7.43 13.80
C VAL A 579 6.00 8.78 13.12
N THR A 580 6.76 8.83 12.02
CA THR A 580 6.85 10.04 11.19
C THR A 580 5.75 10.01 10.14
N VAL A 581 4.71 10.83 10.33
CA VAL A 581 3.57 10.95 9.41
C VAL A 581 3.82 12.11 8.42
N PRO A 582 3.87 11.87 7.10
CA PRO A 582 4.16 12.91 6.12
C PRO A 582 3.00 13.90 5.95
N GLN A 583 3.32 15.12 5.49
CA GLN A 583 2.40 16.26 5.46
C GLN A 583 1.24 16.15 4.45
N GLN A 584 1.25 15.13 3.60
CA GLN A 584 0.26 14.91 2.55
C GLN A 584 -0.74 13.78 2.86
N ILE A 585 -0.67 13.14 4.03
CA ILE A 585 -1.65 12.11 4.42
C ILE A 585 -3.04 12.75 4.51
N GLU A 586 -3.98 12.25 3.72
CA GLU A 586 -5.36 12.72 3.68
C GLU A 586 -6.28 11.87 4.56
N ARG A 587 -5.92 10.59 4.79
CA ARG A 587 -6.77 9.61 5.46
C ARG A 587 -5.97 8.69 6.38
N ILE A 588 -6.42 8.58 7.63
CA ILE A 588 -6.02 7.52 8.57
C ILE A 588 -7.26 6.68 8.84
N GLU A 589 -7.26 5.43 8.40
CA GLU A 589 -8.42 4.54 8.49
C GLU A 589 -8.60 3.92 9.89
N ALA A 590 -9.68 3.15 10.06
CA ALA A 590 -10.06 2.60 11.35
C ALA A 590 -8.94 1.74 11.99
N ALA A 591 -8.71 1.97 13.29
CA ALA A 591 -7.72 1.24 14.10
C ALA A 591 -6.28 1.21 13.55
N ALA A 592 -5.91 2.16 12.67
CA ALA A 592 -4.60 2.17 12.01
C ALA A 592 -3.40 2.11 12.98
N PHE A 593 -3.50 2.75 14.15
CA PHE A 593 -2.46 2.79 15.19
C PHE A 593 -2.97 2.23 16.53
N ALA A 594 -4.08 1.50 16.55
CA ALA A 594 -4.63 0.96 17.79
C ALA A 594 -3.63 0.03 18.52
N GLU A 595 -3.61 0.06 19.84
CA GLU A 595 -2.74 -0.77 20.69
C GLU A 595 -1.22 -0.57 20.43
N CYS A 596 -0.82 0.62 19.96
CA CYS A 596 0.58 1.05 19.88
C CYS A 596 1.04 1.56 21.26
N GLN A 597 1.19 0.63 22.20
CA GLN A 597 1.29 0.93 23.63
C GLN A 597 2.51 1.78 24.04
N SER A 598 3.55 1.89 23.21
CA SER A 598 4.72 2.73 23.45
C SER A 598 4.70 4.08 22.73
N LEU A 599 3.72 4.31 21.84
CA LEU A 599 3.64 5.51 21.01
C LEU A 599 3.38 6.74 21.90
N ARG A 600 4.33 7.68 21.95
CA ARG A 600 4.26 8.82 22.88
C ARG A 600 3.65 10.08 22.29
N THR A 601 3.95 10.35 21.04
CA THR A 601 3.57 11.60 20.38
C THR A 601 3.21 11.34 18.92
N VAL A 602 2.13 11.96 18.46
CA VAL A 602 1.73 11.94 17.06
C VAL A 602 1.31 13.35 16.65
N THR A 603 1.95 13.86 15.60
CA THR A 603 1.53 15.10 14.92
C THR A 603 0.80 14.71 13.66
N LEU A 604 -0.50 15.00 13.60
CA LEU A 604 -1.31 14.73 12.41
C LEU A 604 -1.22 15.90 11.42
N PRO A 605 -1.08 15.63 10.12
CA PRO A 605 -0.79 16.65 9.12
C PRO A 605 -2.01 17.52 8.78
N GLN A 606 -1.76 18.71 8.24
CA GLN A 606 -2.80 19.67 7.85
C GLN A 606 -3.69 19.17 6.69
N SER A 607 -3.19 18.25 5.87
CA SER A 607 -3.95 17.62 4.79
C SER A 607 -4.99 16.60 5.29
N LEU A 608 -4.94 16.20 6.56
CA LEU A 608 -5.79 15.12 7.07
C LEU A 608 -7.27 15.54 7.06
N THR A 609 -8.09 14.78 6.33
CA THR A 609 -9.54 15.00 6.21
C THR A 609 -10.37 13.89 6.86
N TRP A 610 -9.74 12.77 7.22
CA TRP A 610 -10.41 11.61 7.78
C TRP A 610 -9.57 10.93 8.87
N LEU A 611 -10.16 10.81 10.07
CA LEU A 611 -9.62 10.05 11.19
C LEU A 611 -10.62 8.95 11.57
N GLY A 612 -10.27 7.71 11.26
CA GLY A 612 -11.13 6.54 11.43
C GLY A 612 -11.48 6.21 12.88
N ALA A 613 -12.52 5.39 13.06
CA ALA A 613 -12.89 4.87 14.37
C ALA A 613 -11.72 4.07 14.99
N ARG A 614 -11.53 4.19 16.30
CA ARG A 614 -10.51 3.46 17.07
C ARG A 614 -9.06 3.72 16.61
N ALA A 615 -8.79 4.79 15.85
CA ALA A 615 -7.49 5.02 15.20
C ALA A 615 -6.28 4.86 16.14
N PHE A 616 -6.38 5.31 17.38
CA PHE A 616 -5.38 5.29 18.45
C PHE A 616 -5.95 4.68 19.75
N ILE A 617 -6.88 3.72 19.65
CA ILE A 617 -7.45 3.08 20.86
C ILE A 617 -6.36 2.35 21.63
N HIS A 618 -6.32 2.51 22.95
CA HIS A 618 -5.40 1.86 23.89
C HIS A 618 -3.92 2.17 23.66
N ASP A 619 -3.60 3.33 23.10
CA ASP A 619 -2.24 3.85 23.04
C ASP A 619 -1.84 4.44 24.40
N TYR A 620 -1.59 3.55 25.37
CA TYR A 620 -1.45 3.90 26.79
C TYR A 620 -0.32 4.90 27.08
N ALA A 621 0.69 5.00 26.21
CA ALA A 621 1.80 5.93 26.33
C ALA A 621 1.59 7.28 25.63
N LEU A 622 0.51 7.47 24.88
CA LEU A 622 0.28 8.69 24.10
C LEU A 622 0.08 9.88 25.04
N GLU A 623 0.97 10.88 24.99
CA GLU A 623 0.99 12.02 25.91
C GLU A 623 0.29 13.25 25.32
N SER A 624 0.42 13.46 24.00
CA SER A 624 -0.15 14.61 23.31
C SER A 624 -0.51 14.30 21.86
N VAL A 625 -1.61 14.90 21.39
CA VAL A 625 -2.05 14.85 19.99
C VAL A 625 -2.37 16.25 19.49
N THR A 626 -1.82 16.59 18.32
CA THR A 626 -2.15 17.82 17.59
C THR A 626 -2.90 17.47 16.32
N LEU A 627 -4.16 17.90 16.20
CA LEU A 627 -5.00 17.74 15.03
C LEU A 627 -5.01 19.03 14.22
N GLU A 628 -4.08 19.19 13.27
CA GLU A 628 -3.98 20.43 12.45
C GLU A 628 -4.81 20.41 11.15
N GLY A 629 -5.43 19.27 10.83
CA GLY A 629 -6.14 19.07 9.55
C GLY A 629 -7.58 19.58 9.50
N ALA A 630 -8.16 19.58 8.30
CA ALA A 630 -9.58 19.88 8.08
C ALA A 630 -10.47 18.66 8.41
N ILE A 631 -10.32 18.12 9.62
CA ILE A 631 -11.01 16.91 10.09
C ILE A 631 -12.42 17.31 10.57
N PRO A 632 -13.50 16.91 9.85
CA PRO A 632 -14.86 17.30 10.24
C PRO A 632 -15.35 16.53 11.47
N SER A 633 -14.81 15.34 11.73
CA SER A 633 -15.23 14.50 12.84
C SER A 633 -14.10 13.68 13.43
N ILE A 634 -14.09 13.54 14.77
CA ILE A 634 -13.26 12.55 15.45
C ILE A 634 -14.04 11.23 15.49
N GLY A 635 -13.43 10.15 15.01
CA GLY A 635 -14.04 8.83 14.93
C GLY A 635 -14.46 8.26 16.29
N VAL A 636 -15.42 7.33 16.27
CA VAL A 636 -15.85 6.56 17.45
C VAL A 636 -14.65 5.89 18.10
N SER A 637 -14.48 6.06 19.41
CA SER A 637 -13.38 5.48 20.21
C SER A 637 -11.97 5.84 19.72
N ALA A 638 -11.79 6.94 18.98
CA ALA A 638 -10.51 7.25 18.31
C ALA A 638 -9.30 7.26 19.25
N PHE A 639 -9.45 7.72 20.49
CA PHE A 639 -8.41 7.79 21.53
C PHE A 639 -8.85 7.09 22.83
N GLU A 640 -9.78 6.15 22.75
CA GLU A 640 -10.27 5.41 23.92
C GLU A 640 -9.10 4.74 24.66
N GLY A 641 -9.04 4.87 25.98
CA GLY A 641 -8.01 4.31 26.86
C GLY A 641 -6.60 4.90 26.71
N CYS A 642 -6.42 6.03 26.01
CA CYS A 642 -5.15 6.77 26.01
C CYS A 642 -4.89 7.42 27.38
N ALA A 643 -4.58 6.60 28.39
CA ALA A 643 -4.58 7.00 29.80
C ALA A 643 -3.58 8.11 30.16
N ARG A 644 -2.52 8.29 29.35
CA ARG A 644 -1.50 9.35 29.52
C ARG A 644 -1.75 10.60 28.69
N LEU A 645 -2.80 10.64 27.86
CA LEU A 645 -3.09 11.75 26.98
C LEU A 645 -3.48 12.97 27.80
N ALA A 646 -2.55 13.92 27.94
CA ALA A 646 -2.69 15.09 28.78
C ALA A 646 -3.10 16.34 28.01
N ALA A 647 -2.79 16.40 26.71
CA ALA A 647 -3.06 17.54 25.84
C ALA A 647 -3.59 17.10 24.46
N VAL A 648 -4.72 17.69 24.06
CA VAL A 648 -5.31 17.51 22.73
C VAL A 648 -5.60 18.88 22.13
N THR A 649 -5.07 19.13 20.94
CA THR A 649 -5.43 20.31 20.14
C THR A 649 -6.43 19.88 19.07
N LEU A 650 -7.66 20.42 19.12
CA LEU A 650 -8.72 20.14 18.15
C LEU A 650 -8.64 21.08 16.94
N PRO A 651 -9.09 20.66 15.73
CA PRO A 651 -9.07 21.52 14.56
C PRO A 651 -10.26 22.50 14.54
N GLU A 652 -10.03 23.72 14.03
CA GLU A 652 -11.03 24.80 13.96
C GLU A 652 -12.30 24.48 13.14
N GLY A 653 -12.26 23.46 12.26
CA GLY A 653 -13.38 23.03 11.43
C GLY A 653 -14.14 21.80 11.94
N LEU A 654 -13.84 21.32 13.13
CA LEU A 654 -14.45 20.12 13.71
C LEU A 654 -15.93 20.34 14.01
N SER A 655 -16.82 19.50 13.48
CA SER A 655 -18.26 19.56 13.74
C SER A 655 -18.76 18.49 14.71
N SER A 656 -18.03 17.38 14.90
CA SER A 656 -18.47 16.30 15.78
C SER A 656 -17.34 15.52 16.46
N ILE A 657 -17.61 15.09 17.70
CA ILE A 657 -16.77 14.16 18.45
C ILE A 657 -17.56 12.85 18.63
N GLY A 658 -17.02 11.75 18.11
CA GLY A 658 -17.68 10.44 18.13
C GLY A 658 -17.90 9.86 19.53
N ALA A 659 -18.75 8.83 19.60
CA ALA A 659 -18.97 8.08 20.84
C ALA A 659 -17.65 7.50 21.38
N SER A 660 -17.43 7.57 22.70
CA SER A 660 -16.25 7.10 23.41
C SER A 660 -14.90 7.65 22.90
N ALA A 661 -14.89 8.73 22.11
CA ALA A 661 -13.68 9.21 21.42
C ALA A 661 -12.46 9.42 22.33
N PHE A 662 -12.67 9.85 23.57
CA PHE A 662 -11.66 10.05 24.61
C PHE A 662 -12.02 9.31 25.92
N PHE A 663 -12.83 8.25 25.83
CA PHE A 663 -13.16 7.41 26.98
C PHE A 663 -11.88 6.95 27.69
N GLY A 664 -11.77 7.09 29.01
CA GLY A 664 -10.61 6.65 29.78
C GLY A 664 -9.33 7.47 29.59
N CYS A 665 -9.38 8.66 28.96
CA CYS A 665 -8.24 9.59 28.88
C CYS A 665 -7.99 10.31 30.22
N GLY A 666 -7.63 9.54 31.26
CA GLY A 666 -7.58 10.01 32.65
C GLY A 666 -6.62 11.16 32.95
N ALA A 667 -5.60 11.37 32.11
CA ALA A 667 -4.63 12.46 32.23
C ALA A 667 -5.08 13.77 31.57
N LEU A 668 -6.15 13.78 30.77
CA LEU A 668 -6.59 14.95 30.02
C LEU A 668 -7.08 16.04 30.99
N ALA A 669 -6.33 17.12 31.11
CA ALA A 669 -6.59 18.17 32.10
C ALA A 669 -7.47 19.31 31.57
N SER A 670 -7.39 19.58 30.27
CA SER A 670 -8.13 20.64 29.59
C SER A 670 -8.39 20.28 28.14
N ILE A 671 -9.52 20.73 27.61
CA ILE A 671 -9.82 20.65 26.18
C ILE A 671 -10.50 21.95 25.72
N ALA A 672 -10.05 22.49 24.59
CA ALA A 672 -10.65 23.66 23.97
C ALA A 672 -11.52 23.22 22.79
N PHE A 673 -12.84 23.37 22.92
CA PHE A 673 -13.78 23.04 21.85
C PHE A 673 -13.83 24.16 20.80
N PRO A 674 -13.74 23.85 19.49
CA PRO A 674 -13.85 24.86 18.44
C PRO A 674 -15.28 25.37 18.32
N GLY A 675 -15.44 26.61 17.86
CA GLY A 675 -16.75 27.25 17.71
C GLY A 675 -17.70 26.56 16.73
N THR A 676 -17.17 25.70 15.84
CA THR A 676 -17.91 24.91 14.85
C THR A 676 -18.47 23.59 15.39
N LEU A 677 -18.16 23.21 16.63
CA LEU A 677 -18.56 21.91 17.17
C LEU A 677 -20.07 21.86 17.41
N GLU A 678 -20.75 20.91 16.76
CA GLU A 678 -22.22 20.75 16.81
C GLU A 678 -22.65 19.60 17.72
N SER A 679 -21.81 18.56 17.92
CA SER A 679 -22.18 17.37 18.69
C SER A 679 -21.02 16.70 19.43
N ILE A 680 -21.32 16.22 20.64
CA ILE A 680 -20.44 15.37 21.47
C ILE A 680 -21.16 14.02 21.68
N GLY A 681 -20.50 12.92 21.32
CA GLY A 681 -21.08 11.58 21.34
C GLY A 681 -21.27 10.97 22.73
N LEU A 682 -21.95 9.81 22.76
CA LEU A 682 -22.12 8.95 23.94
C LEU A 682 -20.76 8.66 24.59
N SER A 683 -20.62 8.83 25.90
CA SER A 683 -19.39 8.50 26.66
C SER A 683 -18.10 9.14 26.14
N ALA A 684 -18.19 10.22 25.34
CA ALA A 684 -17.04 10.77 24.59
C ALA A 684 -15.83 11.14 25.46
N PHE A 685 -16.04 11.62 26.68
CA PHE A 685 -15.02 11.99 27.67
C PHE A 685 -15.21 11.24 29.00
N GLU A 686 -15.92 10.11 28.98
CA GLU A 686 -16.14 9.32 30.19
C GLU A 686 -14.80 8.89 30.80
N GLY A 687 -14.62 9.04 32.11
CA GLY A 687 -13.39 8.70 32.81
C GLY A 687 -12.21 9.67 32.60
N CYS A 688 -12.41 10.85 32.01
CA CYS A 688 -11.41 11.93 31.95
C CYS A 688 -11.21 12.59 33.33
N ALA A 689 -10.64 11.84 34.28
CA ALA A 689 -10.62 12.17 35.70
C ALA A 689 -9.87 13.47 36.07
N SER A 690 -8.96 13.93 35.19
CA SER A 690 -8.17 15.15 35.39
C SER A 690 -8.81 16.41 34.80
N LEU A 691 -9.92 16.29 34.04
CA LEU A 691 -10.51 17.41 33.30
C LEU A 691 -11.13 18.44 34.27
N GLU A 692 -10.55 19.64 34.35
CA GLU A 692 -10.90 20.63 35.39
C GLU A 692 -12.10 21.51 35.03
N GLY A 693 -12.38 21.68 33.74
CA GLY A 693 -13.50 22.46 33.25
C GLY A 693 -13.67 22.31 31.75
N ILE A 694 -14.86 22.67 31.26
CA ILE A 694 -15.22 22.65 29.85
C ILE A 694 -15.94 23.96 29.50
N ALA A 695 -15.59 24.53 28.35
CA ALA A 695 -16.27 25.68 27.78
C ALA A 695 -17.02 25.21 26.52
N LEU A 696 -18.35 25.09 26.62
CA LEU A 696 -19.19 24.62 25.53
C LEU A 696 -19.39 25.73 24.49
N PRO A 697 -19.23 25.47 23.18
CA PRO A 697 -19.43 26.48 22.16
C PRO A 697 -20.92 26.75 21.90
N GLU A 698 -21.27 27.99 21.53
CA GLU A 698 -22.65 28.43 21.26
C GLU A 698 -23.37 27.61 20.17
N GLY A 699 -22.61 27.05 19.21
CA GLY A 699 -23.14 26.23 18.11
C GLY A 699 -23.46 24.77 18.50
N LEU A 700 -23.16 24.36 19.73
CA LEU A 700 -23.36 22.97 20.17
C LEU A 700 -24.85 22.65 20.29
N THR A 701 -25.30 21.57 19.64
CA THR A 701 -26.72 21.16 19.59
C THR A 701 -27.03 19.90 20.39
N SER A 702 -26.03 19.04 20.62
CA SER A 702 -26.22 17.76 21.32
C SER A 702 -25.01 17.31 22.14
N ILE A 703 -25.29 16.75 23.33
CA ILE A 703 -24.35 16.03 24.18
C ILE A 703 -24.93 14.63 24.45
N GLY A 704 -24.19 13.57 24.14
CA GLY A 704 -24.60 12.19 24.35
C GLY A 704 -24.66 11.79 25.83
N ALA A 705 -25.36 10.69 26.13
CA ALA A 705 -25.41 10.16 27.50
C ALA A 705 -24.01 9.77 28.00
N TRP A 706 -23.77 9.94 29.30
CA TRP A 706 -22.48 9.67 29.96
C TRP A 706 -21.27 10.42 29.38
N ALA A 707 -21.47 11.44 28.53
CA ALA A 707 -20.38 12.10 27.81
C ALA A 707 -19.23 12.58 28.72
N PHE A 708 -19.51 13.06 29.92
CA PHE A 708 -18.50 13.46 30.92
C PHE A 708 -18.69 12.71 32.26
N LEU A 709 -19.25 11.50 32.24
CA LEU A 709 -19.33 10.64 33.43
C LEU A 709 -17.90 10.36 33.95
N GLY A 710 -17.68 10.42 35.26
CA GLY A 710 -16.34 10.17 35.82
C GLY A 710 -15.34 11.32 35.62
N CYS A 711 -15.84 12.55 35.40
CA CYS A 711 -15.05 13.78 35.40
C CYS A 711 -15.23 14.58 36.71
N PRO A 712 -14.77 14.08 37.88
CA PRO A 712 -15.11 14.65 39.20
C PRO A 712 -14.56 16.05 39.47
N ARG A 713 -13.62 16.53 38.63
CA ARG A 713 -13.00 17.84 38.75
C ARG A 713 -13.80 18.95 38.06
N ILE A 714 -14.68 18.63 37.12
CA ILE A 714 -15.62 19.61 36.56
C ILE A 714 -16.63 19.97 37.66
N LYS A 715 -16.54 21.18 38.20
CA LYS A 715 -17.42 21.67 39.28
C LYS A 715 -18.60 22.49 38.80
N SER A 716 -18.50 23.06 37.60
CA SER A 716 -19.58 23.80 37.00
C SER A 716 -19.51 23.74 35.50
N VAL A 717 -20.66 23.82 34.85
CA VAL A 717 -20.77 23.91 33.39
C VAL A 717 -21.80 24.96 33.04
N ASP A 718 -21.44 25.83 32.10
CA ASP A 718 -22.34 26.80 31.48
C ASP A 718 -22.91 26.20 30.20
N ILE A 719 -24.24 26.10 30.12
CA ILE A 719 -24.97 25.47 29.02
C ILE A 719 -25.48 26.56 28.06
N PRO A 720 -25.04 26.55 26.79
CA PRO A 720 -25.48 27.55 25.81
C PRO A 720 -26.97 27.36 25.47
N ALA A 721 -27.66 28.47 25.16
CA ALA A 721 -29.10 28.49 24.91
C ALA A 721 -29.53 27.63 23.71
N GLY A 722 -28.64 27.44 22.73
CA GLY A 722 -28.89 26.64 21.53
C GLY A 722 -28.85 25.12 21.73
N LEU A 723 -28.42 24.64 22.90
CA LEU A 723 -28.27 23.21 23.15
C LEU A 723 -29.64 22.54 23.24
N SER A 724 -29.91 21.60 22.32
CA SER A 724 -31.24 21.00 22.17
C SER A 724 -31.39 19.68 22.94
N THR A 725 -30.28 18.95 23.14
CA THR A 725 -30.31 17.63 23.79
C THR A 725 -29.10 17.41 24.69
N ILE A 726 -29.36 16.93 25.91
CA ILE A 726 -28.35 16.51 26.88
C ILE A 726 -28.73 15.10 27.33
N GLY A 727 -27.89 14.11 27.01
CA GLY A 727 -28.16 12.72 27.35
C GLY A 727 -28.07 12.45 28.85
N ASN A 728 -28.70 11.37 29.31
CA ASN A 728 -28.73 10.97 30.72
C ASN A 728 -27.32 10.96 31.33
N GLU A 729 -27.19 11.53 32.53
CA GLU A 729 -25.94 11.50 33.32
C GLU A 729 -24.70 12.04 32.58
N ALA A 730 -24.89 12.81 31.50
CA ALA A 730 -23.80 13.38 30.72
C ALA A 730 -22.89 14.34 31.49
N LEU A 731 -23.42 15.08 32.48
CA LEU A 731 -22.75 16.15 33.21
C LEU A 731 -23.05 16.06 34.71
N GLY A 732 -22.05 16.28 35.57
CA GLY A 732 -22.27 16.34 37.01
C GLY A 732 -22.32 14.99 37.72
N PHE A 733 -21.92 13.91 37.04
CA PHE A 733 -21.85 12.56 37.59
C PHE A 733 -20.43 11.99 37.56
N THR A 734 -20.11 11.19 38.56
CA THR A 734 -18.90 10.37 38.66
C THR A 734 -19.29 8.91 38.82
N GLU A 735 -18.40 7.98 38.51
CA GLU A 735 -18.61 6.57 38.83
C GLU A 735 -17.89 6.23 40.14
N GLN A 736 -18.64 5.79 41.15
CA GLN A 736 -18.09 5.19 42.37
C GLN A 736 -18.85 3.88 42.59
N SER A 737 -18.12 2.76 42.69
CA SER A 737 -18.69 1.41 42.90
C SER A 737 -19.57 0.79 41.80
N GLY A 738 -19.58 1.36 40.59
CA GLY A 738 -20.25 0.79 39.40
C GLY A 738 -21.63 1.37 39.10
N ASP A 739 -22.11 2.32 39.91
CA ASP A 739 -23.31 3.12 39.65
C ASP A 739 -22.92 4.62 39.52
N PRO A 740 -23.60 5.40 38.66
CA PRO A 740 -23.44 6.85 38.58
C PRO A 740 -23.84 7.56 39.88
N GLU A 741 -22.93 8.36 40.43
CA GLU A 741 -23.14 9.20 41.60
C GLU A 741 -22.95 10.69 41.28
N LYS A 742 -23.72 11.57 41.92
CA LYS A 742 -23.60 13.02 41.70
C LYS A 742 -22.29 13.56 42.26
N ILE A 743 -21.62 14.41 41.48
CA ILE A 743 -20.45 15.15 41.94
C ILE A 743 -20.89 16.15 43.00
N THR A 744 -20.34 16.03 44.21
CA THR A 744 -20.65 16.97 45.30
C THR A 744 -20.20 18.39 44.95
N GLY A 745 -21.12 19.35 45.09
CA GLY A 745 -20.88 20.75 44.79
C GLY A 745 -20.92 21.11 43.30
N PHE A 746 -21.42 20.20 42.44
CA PHE A 746 -21.62 20.50 41.02
C PHE A 746 -22.74 21.52 40.81
N MET A 747 -22.53 22.51 39.93
CA MET A 747 -23.53 23.53 39.57
C MET A 747 -23.70 23.63 38.06
N LEU A 748 -24.95 23.58 37.60
CA LEU A 748 -25.31 23.81 36.20
C LEU A 748 -25.78 25.27 36.02
N TYR A 749 -25.25 25.95 35.00
CA TYR A 749 -25.72 27.28 34.60
C TYR A 749 -26.37 27.18 33.21
N GLY A 750 -27.43 27.93 32.95
CA GLY A 750 -28.11 27.90 31.66
C GLY A 750 -29.30 28.85 31.61
N TYR A 751 -30.23 28.59 30.70
CA TYR A 751 -31.43 29.42 30.50
C TYR A 751 -32.69 28.61 30.79
N LEU A 752 -33.74 29.26 31.31
CA LEU A 752 -35.02 28.56 31.48
C LEU A 752 -35.68 28.20 30.15
N GLY A 753 -36.50 27.15 30.18
CA GLY A 753 -37.22 26.57 29.05
C GLY A 753 -36.29 25.89 28.04
N THR A 754 -35.02 25.66 28.39
CA THR A 754 -34.03 25.01 27.53
C THR A 754 -33.71 23.61 28.02
N ALA A 755 -32.98 22.83 27.20
CA ALA A 755 -32.52 21.50 27.59
C ALA A 755 -31.65 21.52 28.86
N ALA A 756 -31.06 22.67 29.24
CA ALA A 756 -30.31 22.84 30.48
C ALA A 756 -31.21 22.68 31.71
N GLU A 757 -32.38 23.35 31.72
CA GLU A 757 -33.35 23.26 32.82
C GLU A 757 -33.91 21.84 32.91
N ASP A 758 -34.40 21.29 31.79
CA ASP A 758 -34.93 19.93 31.73
C ASP A 758 -33.89 18.91 32.24
N TYR A 759 -32.63 19.06 31.85
CA TYR A 759 -31.56 18.18 32.29
C TYR A 759 -31.32 18.27 33.80
N ALA A 760 -31.24 19.49 34.34
CA ALA A 760 -31.06 19.70 35.77
C ALA A 760 -32.22 19.11 36.59
N GLU A 761 -33.47 19.32 36.16
CA GLU A 761 -34.65 18.79 36.84
C GLU A 761 -34.68 17.26 36.81
N ASN A 762 -34.51 16.65 35.64
CA ASN A 762 -34.55 15.20 35.45
C ASN A 762 -33.46 14.49 36.26
N ASN A 763 -32.31 15.13 36.46
CA ASN A 763 -31.19 14.60 37.22
C ASN A 763 -31.14 15.10 38.66
N ASN A 764 -32.05 16.00 39.08
CA ASN A 764 -32.05 16.67 40.38
C ASN A 764 -30.67 17.29 40.73
N LEU A 765 -30.13 18.07 39.80
CA LEU A 765 -28.87 18.82 39.93
C LEU A 765 -29.14 20.29 40.30
N PRO A 766 -28.26 20.94 41.06
CA PRO A 766 -28.34 22.39 41.28
C PRO A 766 -28.26 23.16 39.95
N PHE A 767 -29.17 24.11 39.76
CA PHE A 767 -29.28 24.90 38.53
C PHE A 767 -29.43 26.39 38.81
N THR A 768 -28.70 27.22 38.05
CA THR A 768 -28.77 28.67 38.07
C THR A 768 -29.08 29.21 36.68
N ALA A 769 -30.24 29.86 36.55
CA ALA A 769 -30.63 30.52 35.31
C ALA A 769 -29.92 31.88 35.12
N HIS A 770 -29.40 32.12 33.91
CA HIS A 770 -28.78 33.37 33.45
C HIS A 770 -29.79 34.51 33.26
N ASP A 771 -31.03 34.18 32.93
CA ASP A 771 -32.10 35.14 32.60
C ASP A 771 -32.93 35.58 33.82
N ARG A 772 -32.41 35.40 35.04
CA ARG A 772 -33.04 35.89 36.28
C ARG A 772 -32.83 37.39 36.44
N SER A 773 -33.89 38.16 36.21
CA SER A 773 -33.97 39.58 36.57
C SER A 773 -35.20 39.84 37.45
N PHE A 774 -35.12 40.91 38.21
CA PHE A 774 -36.10 41.30 39.21
C PHE A 774 -36.19 42.82 39.24
N GLU A 775 -37.41 43.35 39.12
CA GLU A 775 -37.67 44.78 39.29
C GLU A 775 -38.57 44.99 40.52
N ALA A 776 -38.22 46.00 41.33
CA ALA A 776 -39.04 46.50 42.42
C ALA A 776 -39.50 47.92 42.11
N ARG A 777 -40.79 48.19 42.28
CA ARG A 777 -41.40 49.53 42.11
C ARG A 777 -42.24 49.85 43.33
N LEU A 778 -42.28 51.12 43.74
CA LEU A 778 -43.22 51.61 44.75
C LEU A 778 -44.46 52.19 44.06
N ASP A 779 -45.61 52.05 44.70
CA ASP A 779 -46.86 52.71 44.28
C ASP A 779 -46.77 54.24 44.39
N ARG A 780 -45.95 54.74 45.31
CA ARG A 780 -45.58 56.15 45.48
C ARG A 780 -44.18 56.26 46.08
N ARG A 781 -43.45 57.30 45.73
CA ARG A 781 -42.08 57.58 46.19
C ARG A 781 -41.98 58.79 47.12
N LEU A 782 -43.05 59.58 47.23
CA LEU A 782 -43.18 60.67 48.19
C LEU A 782 -44.10 60.26 49.33
N LEU A 783 -43.65 60.42 50.58
CA LEU A 783 -44.36 60.02 51.79
C LEU A 783 -44.46 61.16 52.81
N SER A 784 -45.55 61.19 53.56
CA SER A 784 -45.70 61.99 54.78
C SER A 784 -45.68 61.09 56.02
N GLN A 785 -45.51 61.69 57.21
CA GLN A 785 -45.52 60.93 58.46
C GLN A 785 -46.90 60.26 58.68
N GLY A 786 -46.92 58.94 58.75
CA GLY A 786 -48.14 58.13 58.85
C GLY A 786 -48.58 57.47 57.54
N ASP A 787 -47.96 57.82 56.41
CA ASP A 787 -48.16 57.12 55.13
C ASP A 787 -47.43 55.77 55.11
N THR A 788 -47.73 54.96 54.10
CA THR A 788 -46.96 53.76 53.74
C THR A 788 -46.90 53.65 52.22
N ALA A 789 -45.75 53.24 51.68
CA ALA A 789 -45.66 52.81 50.28
C ALA A 789 -45.56 51.29 50.20
N VAL A 790 -46.14 50.71 49.16
CA VAL A 790 -46.17 49.26 48.93
C VAL A 790 -45.37 48.93 47.68
N PHE A 791 -44.50 47.93 47.80
CA PHE A 791 -43.77 47.42 46.65
C PHE A 791 -44.67 46.57 45.74
N THR A 792 -44.50 46.78 44.45
CA THR A 792 -44.89 45.82 43.40
C THR A 792 -43.62 45.24 42.80
N PHE A 793 -43.58 43.93 42.68
CA PHE A 793 -42.45 43.18 42.14
C PHE A 793 -42.81 42.56 40.79
N SER A 794 -41.94 42.73 39.81
CA SER A 794 -42.02 42.00 38.55
C SER A 794 -40.76 41.16 38.37
N TRP A 795 -40.99 39.92 38.00
CA TRP A 795 -39.99 38.87 37.91
C TRP A 795 -39.81 38.54 36.43
N SER A 796 -38.58 38.32 35.98
CA SER A 796 -38.39 37.65 34.71
C SER A 796 -38.94 36.22 34.79
N ALA A 797 -39.15 35.60 33.63
CA ALA A 797 -39.56 34.20 33.59
C ALA A 797 -38.56 33.28 34.33
N GLY A 798 -37.29 33.71 34.45
CA GLY A 798 -36.11 33.05 35.02
C GLY A 798 -36.19 32.40 36.40
N TRP A 799 -37.28 32.59 37.15
CA TRP A 799 -37.39 32.17 38.54
C TRP A 799 -38.09 30.80 38.70
N PRO A 800 -37.40 29.76 39.20
CA PRO A 800 -37.96 28.41 39.33
C PRO A 800 -39.13 28.34 40.34
N SER A 801 -39.11 29.20 41.35
CA SER A 801 -40.28 29.55 42.16
C SER A 801 -40.17 31.01 42.55
N LEU A 802 -41.28 31.74 42.46
CA LEU A 802 -41.28 33.16 42.82
C LEU A 802 -41.11 33.30 44.34
N PRO A 803 -40.10 34.07 44.81
CA PRO A 803 -39.95 34.36 46.23
C PRO A 803 -41.24 34.98 46.76
N SER A 804 -41.70 34.53 47.93
CA SER A 804 -42.76 35.25 48.62
C SER A 804 -42.23 36.60 49.09
N VAL A 805 -43.10 37.61 49.16
CA VAL A 805 -42.73 38.94 49.63
C VAL A 805 -42.15 38.91 51.05
N ASP A 806 -42.59 37.97 51.89
CA ASP A 806 -42.09 37.78 53.25
C ASP A 806 -40.68 37.17 53.31
N ALA A 807 -40.22 36.53 52.24
CA ALA A 807 -38.88 35.94 52.15
C ALA A 807 -37.82 36.93 51.64
N LEU A 808 -38.24 38.08 51.10
CA LEU A 808 -37.32 39.11 50.63
C LEU A 808 -36.63 39.80 51.81
N THR A 809 -35.38 40.19 51.58
CA THR A 809 -34.63 41.01 52.55
C THR A 809 -34.51 42.44 52.06
N TYR A 810 -34.52 43.37 53.00
CA TYR A 810 -34.59 44.81 52.73
C TYR A 810 -33.48 45.52 53.49
N GLU A 811 -32.76 46.38 52.78
CA GLU A 811 -31.77 47.29 53.35
C GLU A 811 -32.16 48.73 53.03
N THR A 812 -31.91 49.64 53.96
CA THR A 812 -32.16 51.08 53.80
C THR A 812 -30.85 51.83 53.95
N SER A 813 -30.60 52.81 53.07
CA SER A 813 -29.43 53.69 53.18
C SER A 813 -29.52 54.61 54.40
N ASP A 814 -30.72 54.90 54.91
CA ASP A 814 -30.94 55.71 56.11
C ASP A 814 -32.21 55.25 56.86
N ALA A 815 -32.02 54.41 57.88
CA ALA A 815 -33.11 53.92 58.73
C ALA A 815 -33.77 55.03 59.58
N GLY A 816 -33.14 56.20 59.71
CA GLY A 816 -33.73 57.37 60.34
C GLY A 816 -34.76 58.08 59.46
N VAL A 817 -34.73 57.83 58.15
CA VAL A 817 -35.66 58.39 57.16
C VAL A 817 -36.78 57.41 56.84
N ALA A 818 -36.45 56.18 56.44
CA ALA A 818 -37.43 55.15 56.11
C ALA A 818 -36.90 53.74 56.38
N THR A 819 -37.81 52.85 56.79
CA THR A 819 -37.55 51.41 56.97
C THR A 819 -38.44 50.60 56.04
N ALA A 820 -38.00 49.40 55.64
CA ALA A 820 -38.78 48.52 54.77
C ALA A 820 -38.79 47.07 55.27
N GLY A 821 -39.90 46.38 55.04
CA GLY A 821 -40.07 44.96 55.37
C GLY A 821 -41.45 44.45 54.93
N GLY A 822 -41.53 43.16 54.56
CA GLY A 822 -42.80 42.53 54.14
C GLY A 822 -43.47 43.24 52.97
N GLY A 823 -42.69 43.79 52.03
CA GLY A 823 -43.19 44.52 50.87
C GLY A 823 -43.67 45.94 51.14
N VAL A 824 -43.47 46.49 52.34
CA VAL A 824 -43.94 47.83 52.71
C VAL A 824 -42.78 48.72 53.15
N VAL A 825 -42.79 49.97 52.70
CA VAL A 825 -41.91 51.05 53.17
C VAL A 825 -42.68 51.92 54.15
N THR A 826 -42.11 52.11 55.34
CA THR A 826 -42.66 52.94 56.41
C THR A 826 -41.75 54.16 56.65
N PRO A 827 -42.28 55.40 56.57
CA PRO A 827 -41.53 56.61 56.85
C PRO A 827 -41.25 56.77 58.34
N VAL A 828 -40.05 57.23 58.69
CA VAL A 828 -39.57 57.46 60.07
C VAL A 828 -39.28 58.94 60.31
N GLY A 829 -38.56 59.59 59.39
CA GLY A 829 -38.13 60.97 59.50
C GLY A 829 -37.95 61.63 58.13
N ALA A 830 -37.89 62.96 58.09
CA ALA A 830 -37.76 63.72 56.85
C ALA A 830 -36.40 63.49 56.16
N GLY A 831 -36.42 63.38 54.83
CA GLY A 831 -35.22 63.16 54.02
C GLY A 831 -35.42 62.12 52.93
N GLY A 832 -34.32 61.74 52.28
CA GLY A 832 -34.27 60.72 51.24
C GLY A 832 -33.60 59.43 51.72
N ALA A 833 -34.18 58.28 51.37
CA ALA A 833 -33.56 56.98 51.61
C ALA A 833 -33.68 56.11 50.35
N ARG A 834 -32.62 55.35 50.06
CA ARG A 834 -32.64 54.32 49.04
C ARG A 834 -32.89 52.97 49.73
N ILE A 835 -33.96 52.30 49.32
CA ILE A 835 -34.33 50.97 49.79
C ILE A 835 -33.85 49.96 48.75
N THR A 836 -32.97 49.05 49.16
CA THR A 836 -32.51 47.92 48.34
C THR A 836 -33.22 46.66 48.77
N VAL A 837 -33.87 45.99 47.82
CA VAL A 837 -34.58 44.73 48.02
C VAL A 837 -33.79 43.62 47.37
N TYR A 838 -33.46 42.57 48.13
CA TYR A 838 -32.74 41.41 47.63
C TYR A 838 -33.70 40.25 47.44
N ALA A 839 -33.72 39.73 46.23
CA ALA A 839 -34.46 38.52 45.89
C ALA A 839 -33.64 37.24 46.13
N ASP A 840 -32.31 37.36 46.06
CA ASP A 840 -31.30 36.37 46.51
C ASP A 840 -29.96 37.11 46.75
N GLN A 841 -28.90 36.42 47.17
CA GLN A 841 -27.59 36.98 47.49
C GLN A 841 -26.99 37.83 46.36
N ASP A 842 -27.25 37.47 45.10
CA ASP A 842 -26.65 38.12 43.92
C ASP A 842 -27.65 38.96 43.09
N ILE A 843 -28.94 39.00 43.46
CA ILE A 843 -29.99 39.68 42.69
C ILE A 843 -30.74 40.68 43.58
N SER A 844 -30.61 41.97 43.26
CA SER A 844 -31.27 43.05 44.00
C SER A 844 -31.84 44.14 43.09
N ALA A 845 -32.81 44.89 43.62
CA ALA A 845 -33.32 46.12 43.00
C ALA A 845 -33.35 47.24 44.05
N SER A 846 -33.04 48.46 43.64
CA SER A 846 -33.02 49.63 44.54
C SER A 846 -34.03 50.68 44.10
N VAL A 847 -34.78 51.23 45.05
CA VAL A 847 -35.75 52.30 44.83
C VAL A 847 -35.51 53.43 45.82
N PHE A 848 -35.56 54.68 45.34
CA PHE A 848 -35.49 55.85 46.20
C PHE A 848 -36.87 56.26 46.71
N VAL A 849 -36.94 56.64 47.98
CA VAL A 849 -38.12 57.21 48.64
C VAL A 849 -37.73 58.52 49.33
N ALA A 850 -38.60 59.52 49.22
CA ALA A 850 -38.48 60.78 49.92
C ALA A 850 -39.62 60.95 50.92
N VAL A 851 -39.29 61.37 52.13
CA VAL A 851 -40.25 61.68 53.20
C VAL A 851 -40.27 63.18 53.40
N ARG A 852 -41.46 63.79 53.26
CA ARG A 852 -41.67 65.23 53.40
C ARG A 852 -41.19 65.74 54.76
N ASP A 853 -40.66 66.96 54.74
CA ASP A 853 -40.29 67.69 55.93
C ASP A 853 -41.53 68.32 56.58
N VAL A 854 -41.50 68.45 57.90
CA VAL A 854 -42.53 69.13 58.67
C VAL A 854 -42.40 70.67 58.53
N ALA A 855 -41.23 71.15 58.09
CA ALA A 855 -40.96 72.57 57.84
C ALA A 855 -40.05 72.77 56.60
N PRO A 856 -40.57 72.63 55.36
CA PRO A 856 -39.77 72.81 54.15
C PRO A 856 -39.28 74.25 53.98
N LEU A 857 -38.27 74.45 53.13
CA LEU A 857 -37.86 75.79 52.71
C LEU A 857 -38.91 76.37 51.76
N CYS A 858 -39.76 77.26 52.29
CA CYS A 858 -40.73 78.01 51.50
C CYS A 858 -40.10 79.31 50.97
N ILE A 859 -40.09 79.48 49.65
CA ILE A 859 -39.71 80.75 49.03
C ILE A 859 -40.87 81.77 49.22
N PRO A 860 -40.60 83.07 49.50
CA PRO A 860 -41.65 84.04 49.78
C PRO A 860 -42.68 84.19 48.64
N SER A 861 -43.95 84.33 49.01
CA SER A 861 -45.03 84.64 48.05
C SER A 861 -44.77 85.97 47.33
N GLY A 862 -44.91 86.00 46.01
CA GLY A 862 -44.71 87.19 45.18
C GLY A 862 -43.41 87.21 44.37
N VAL A 863 -42.52 86.22 44.57
CA VAL A 863 -41.38 85.97 43.67
C VAL A 863 -41.91 85.52 42.30
N GLN A 864 -41.35 86.06 41.23
CA GLN A 864 -41.70 85.71 39.84
C GLN A 864 -40.59 84.92 39.14
N GLU A 865 -39.35 85.04 39.62
CA GLU A 865 -38.15 84.46 39.03
C GLU A 865 -37.18 84.05 40.14
N ILE A 866 -36.61 82.86 40.01
CA ILE A 866 -35.49 82.38 40.82
C ILE A 866 -34.24 82.49 39.92
N GLU A 867 -33.32 83.36 40.29
CA GLU A 867 -32.10 83.63 39.52
C GLU A 867 -31.11 82.45 39.57
N GLU A 868 -30.09 82.54 38.73
CA GLU A 868 -28.98 81.58 38.68
C GLU A 868 -28.29 81.44 40.05
N GLU A 869 -28.00 80.18 40.45
CA GLU A 869 -27.33 79.82 41.72
C GLU A 869 -28.02 80.31 43.02
N ALA A 870 -29.27 80.80 42.97
CA ALA A 870 -29.93 81.48 44.09
C ALA A 870 -29.96 80.68 45.40
N PHE A 871 -30.07 79.35 45.32
CA PHE A 871 -30.14 78.43 46.45
C PHE A 871 -29.05 77.34 46.38
N MET A 872 -27.98 77.58 45.61
CA MET A 872 -26.89 76.62 45.45
C MET A 872 -26.23 76.24 46.80
N GLY A 873 -26.00 74.94 47.01
CA GLY A 873 -25.30 74.41 48.19
C GLY A 873 -26.10 74.43 49.49
N LEU A 874 -27.41 74.64 49.45
CA LEU A 874 -28.23 74.62 50.66
C LEU A 874 -28.37 73.22 51.26
N PHE A 875 -28.44 73.21 52.59
CA PHE A 875 -28.59 71.99 53.37
C PHE A 875 -30.06 71.78 53.77
N VAL A 876 -30.91 71.59 52.76
CA VAL A 876 -32.36 71.42 52.88
C VAL A 876 -32.79 70.10 52.25
N THR A 877 -33.87 69.50 52.75
CA THR A 877 -34.43 68.24 52.25
C THR A 877 -35.63 68.44 51.33
N GLU A 878 -36.39 69.51 51.54
CA GLU A 878 -37.55 69.85 50.74
C GLU A 878 -37.57 71.35 50.43
N ILE A 879 -37.79 71.68 49.16
CA ILE A 879 -38.01 73.05 48.68
C ILE A 879 -39.39 73.10 48.05
N VAL A 880 -40.19 74.07 48.49
CA VAL A 880 -41.51 74.36 47.91
C VAL A 880 -41.41 75.69 47.19
N VAL A 881 -41.52 75.64 45.86
CA VAL A 881 -41.54 76.82 45.00
C VAL A 881 -42.98 77.35 44.93
N PRO A 882 -43.25 78.59 45.36
CA PRO A 882 -44.61 79.09 45.50
C PRO A 882 -45.24 79.42 44.14
N GLU A 883 -46.56 79.38 44.12
CA GLU A 883 -47.34 79.90 43.00
C GLU A 883 -46.98 81.36 42.67
N GLY A 884 -46.83 81.62 41.37
CA GLY A 884 -46.40 82.89 40.80
C GLY A 884 -44.98 82.85 40.22
N VAL A 885 -44.14 81.89 40.60
CA VAL A 885 -42.80 81.71 40.00
C VAL A 885 -42.94 81.16 38.59
N ARG A 886 -42.41 81.88 37.59
CA ARG A 886 -42.49 81.51 36.17
C ARG A 886 -41.16 80.99 35.62
N ILE A 887 -40.03 81.41 36.20
CA ILE A 887 -38.69 81.13 35.70
C ILE A 887 -37.79 80.63 36.84
N ILE A 888 -37.08 79.53 36.61
CA ILE A 888 -36.01 79.01 37.47
C ILE A 888 -34.72 78.94 36.65
N GLY A 889 -33.72 79.73 37.05
CA GLY A 889 -32.45 79.90 36.38
C GLY A 889 -31.49 78.71 36.51
N ALA A 890 -30.36 78.81 35.81
CA ALA A 890 -29.31 77.80 35.82
C ALA A 890 -28.80 77.54 37.23
N ARG A 891 -28.52 76.28 37.57
CA ARG A 891 -27.94 75.89 38.87
C ARG A 891 -28.69 76.41 40.11
N ALA A 892 -29.96 76.81 39.98
CA ALA A 892 -30.70 77.48 41.05
C ALA A 892 -30.71 76.70 42.38
N PHE A 893 -30.72 75.37 42.30
CA PHE A 893 -30.68 74.43 43.43
C PHE A 893 -29.50 73.46 43.33
N ALA A 894 -28.44 73.85 42.61
CA ALA A 894 -27.27 73.00 42.43
C ALA A 894 -26.59 72.69 43.76
N ASP A 895 -25.90 71.56 43.85
CA ASP A 895 -25.12 71.11 45.01
C ASP A 895 -25.91 71.05 46.34
N CYS A 896 -27.25 71.04 46.28
CA CYS A 896 -28.11 70.81 47.44
C CYS A 896 -28.13 69.32 47.80
N ALA A 897 -27.03 68.83 48.37
CA ALA A 897 -26.76 67.39 48.55
C ALA A 897 -27.76 66.61 49.43
N ARG A 898 -28.67 67.30 50.14
CA ARG A 898 -29.73 66.67 50.95
C ARG A 898 -31.12 66.82 50.37
N LEU A 899 -31.26 67.58 49.29
CA LEU A 899 -32.54 67.82 48.65
C LEU A 899 -33.06 66.50 48.11
N CYS A 900 -34.26 66.11 48.54
CA CYS A 900 -34.94 64.91 48.10
C CYS A 900 -36.33 65.19 47.55
N VAL A 901 -36.90 66.37 47.82
CA VAL A 901 -38.21 66.79 47.32
C VAL A 901 -38.12 68.22 46.76
N LEU A 902 -38.55 68.41 45.51
CA LEU A 902 -38.70 69.72 44.89
C LEU A 902 -40.13 69.88 44.38
N GLU A 903 -40.91 70.73 45.04
CA GLU A 903 -42.27 71.04 44.62
C GLU A 903 -42.28 72.29 43.72
N LEU A 904 -42.81 72.12 42.50
CA LEU A 904 -42.84 73.12 41.45
C LEU A 904 -44.29 73.57 41.19
N PRO A 905 -44.53 74.88 41.01
CA PRO A 905 -45.88 75.41 40.83
C PRO A 905 -46.39 75.22 39.40
N ASP A 906 -47.71 75.31 39.22
CA ASP A 906 -48.36 75.23 37.91
C ASP A 906 -48.06 76.45 37.04
N SER A 907 -47.77 77.58 37.68
CA SER A 907 -47.39 78.83 37.02
C SER A 907 -45.98 78.80 36.42
N LEU A 908 -45.19 77.74 36.66
CA LEU A 908 -43.85 77.61 36.11
C LEU A 908 -43.90 77.48 34.59
N GLU A 909 -43.13 78.31 33.89
CA GLU A 909 -43.02 78.28 32.43
C GLU A 909 -41.70 77.67 31.98
N THR A 910 -40.62 78.00 32.67
CA THR A 910 -39.27 77.54 32.34
C THR A 910 -38.45 77.23 33.58
N ILE A 911 -37.67 76.17 33.49
CA ILE A 911 -36.65 75.77 34.46
C ILE A 911 -35.44 75.29 33.67
N ALA A 912 -34.26 75.79 34.03
CA ALA A 912 -33.01 75.42 33.39
C ALA A 912 -32.71 73.92 33.58
N ASP A 913 -32.13 73.27 32.57
CA ASP A 913 -31.85 71.82 32.62
C ASP A 913 -30.82 71.46 33.70
N ASP A 914 -29.94 72.39 34.09
CA ASP A 914 -28.94 72.24 35.14
C ASP A 914 -29.38 72.80 36.51
N ALA A 915 -30.68 73.07 36.70
CA ALA A 915 -31.19 73.66 37.95
C ALA A 915 -30.90 72.81 39.20
N LEU A 916 -30.80 71.49 39.05
CA LEU A 916 -30.47 70.51 40.11
C LEU A 916 -29.07 69.90 39.94
N ASP A 917 -28.14 70.57 39.25
CA ASP A 917 -26.80 70.01 39.04
C ASP A 917 -26.12 69.62 40.36
N GLY A 918 -25.63 68.39 40.48
CA GLY A 918 -25.06 67.83 41.72
C GLY A 918 -26.07 67.38 42.80
N ALA A 919 -27.37 67.61 42.62
CA ALA A 919 -28.42 67.02 43.44
C ALA A 919 -28.99 65.76 42.74
N HIS A 920 -28.76 64.60 43.36
CA HIS A 920 -29.20 63.30 42.84
C HIS A 920 -30.31 62.72 43.73
N ASP A 921 -31.17 61.88 43.16
CA ASP A 921 -32.34 61.30 43.84
C ASP A 921 -33.31 62.35 44.39
N VAL A 922 -33.85 63.20 43.51
CA VAL A 922 -34.90 64.17 43.86
C VAL A 922 -36.23 63.70 43.29
N VAL A 923 -37.27 63.69 44.13
CA VAL A 923 -38.66 63.54 43.71
C VAL A 923 -39.22 64.93 43.40
N VAL A 924 -39.54 65.16 42.13
CA VAL A 924 -40.16 66.39 41.65
C VAL A 924 -41.67 66.25 41.78
N VAL A 925 -42.28 67.19 42.48
CA VAL A 925 -43.73 67.25 42.70
C VAL A 925 -44.27 68.38 41.82
N ALA A 926 -45.13 68.04 40.86
CA ALA A 926 -45.71 69.01 39.93
C ALA A 926 -47.03 68.48 39.35
N ALA A 927 -47.93 69.36 38.90
CA ALA A 927 -49.15 68.89 38.25
C ALA A 927 -48.88 68.18 36.91
N GLU A 928 -49.78 67.27 36.53
CA GLU A 928 -49.72 66.61 35.23
C GLU A 928 -49.86 67.62 34.08
N GLY A 929 -48.99 67.51 33.07
CA GLY A 929 -48.90 68.40 31.92
C GLY A 929 -48.15 69.71 32.19
N SER A 930 -47.70 69.98 33.42
CA SER A 930 -46.98 71.20 33.78
C SER A 930 -45.57 71.25 33.18
N ALA A 931 -44.97 72.46 33.12
CA ALA A 931 -43.57 72.62 32.73
C ALA A 931 -42.63 71.87 33.69
N GLY A 932 -42.99 71.78 34.98
CA GLY A 932 -42.24 71.03 35.99
C GLY A 932 -42.20 69.53 35.71
N GLN A 933 -43.35 68.91 35.41
CA GLN A 933 -43.39 67.48 35.02
C GLN A 933 -42.58 67.23 33.74
N LEU A 934 -42.80 68.04 32.70
CA LEU A 934 -42.12 67.88 31.41
C LEU A 934 -40.59 68.04 31.56
N TRP A 935 -40.16 68.96 32.43
CA TRP A 935 -38.75 69.14 32.76
C TRP A 935 -38.19 67.94 33.53
N ALA A 936 -38.90 67.43 34.55
CA ALA A 936 -38.48 66.27 35.32
C ALA A 936 -38.31 65.04 34.41
N ALA A 937 -39.30 64.78 33.55
CA ALA A 937 -39.24 63.68 32.58
C ALA A 937 -38.09 63.85 31.58
N ARG A 938 -37.87 65.06 31.06
CA ARG A 938 -36.77 65.36 30.12
C ARG A 938 -35.40 65.16 30.76
N ASN A 939 -35.24 65.50 32.03
CA ASN A 939 -33.97 65.44 32.76
C ASN A 939 -33.81 64.16 33.61
N GLY A 940 -34.72 63.19 33.48
CA GLY A 940 -34.62 61.89 34.14
C GLY A 940 -34.88 61.90 35.65
N PHE A 941 -35.52 62.94 36.17
CA PHE A 941 -35.94 63.01 37.57
C PHE A 941 -37.22 62.22 37.82
N MET A 942 -37.38 61.74 39.05
CA MET A 942 -38.61 61.09 39.48
C MET A 942 -39.71 62.15 39.61
N TRP A 943 -40.92 61.85 39.15
CA TRP A 943 -42.06 62.75 39.23
C TRP A 943 -43.22 62.10 39.99
N GLU A 944 -43.88 62.88 40.84
CA GLU A 944 -45.14 62.56 41.51
C GLU A 944 -46.15 63.69 41.27
N GLU A 945 -47.43 63.33 41.16
CA GLU A 945 -48.51 64.31 41.00
C GLU A 945 -48.67 65.13 42.29
N GLY A 946 -48.61 66.46 42.14
CA GLY A 946 -48.59 67.45 43.22
C GLY A 946 -49.92 68.06 43.61
#